data_AF-A0A2V9TFW6-F1
#
_entry.id   AF-A0A2V9TFW6-F1
#
_cell.length_a   1.000
_cell.length_b   1.000
_cell.length_c   1.000
_cell.angle_alpha   90.00
_cell.angle_beta   90.00
_cell.angle_gamma   90.00
#
_symmetry.space_group_name_H-M   'P 1'
#
loop_
_entity.id
_entity.type
_entity.pdbx_description
1 polymer ?
#
loop_
_entity_poly.entity_id
_entity_poly.type
_entity_poly.pdbx_seq_one_letter_code
_entity_poly.pdbx_strand_id
1 'polypeptide(L)'
;MTETLVNGGYFLSPQQKNLWLAQQGAAKDSRSQIAFLLKGLVEAERLRSVINETASHYEILRTVFRRKAGMKIPFQVILDRCDAAWEMRELSSTNYDQVAQELLEAEATKEFDFERGPLVRALLAKLDTETHILALTFSPLCADSYSLRKLGIEILRRYAGHPNPAESEPLRYVQFSQWQSELLEGGDTAARDGKAFWSERMRKATEPLNLPFERKSEVMSGMQSLTHILEAPTLSNIEQTAAGSNTSVAVVVLTAWQSLLSRLTTRARFMTGVIFNGREYEELSDAVGLIAKMLPIPVQLEKDFRFLEILGRTRDALAEAAGWQEYFDPSAVLGTESSVAFHSTILPGWDQVGGIEFRILQEQMSAEPCKLRLFCAQGESRLRLEIHYHGSRFAREDIQRLAQQLEVLLEAAVANPQTAVSRLPLMSEVERERILVEWNKTEAAYPAECIHKLFEQQVARVPDRTAVRCEEKSLSYRELNEQSNRLAHALRKLGVGPDSLVAVLLDRSVEMMVAVLAILKAGGAYVPLNTDNPKARLQQQLDGVAVLLTQLDLLTKVPEFGGETLCLDGEQTKWNSKSSENPELTATPEDLAYVIYTSGSTGVPKGVAVRHRNLVNYAWFIAKELKLWDDIEGLQFASVSTLASDLGNTCIYPALISGGCLHLLPYEVATDAHRIALYQDRYPIDVLKIVPSHLAALLNSARPEKILPRKYLITGGETLTQKLVSKIAASDATCQIINHYGPTETTVGSLIRPLGGYECQREAANIPIGRPIANTRVYVLDEQLQPVPVGVTGELYIAGAGVTAGYLGQPERTEEHFLVDPFATTAEARMYRTGDMARYLEDGNVEFLGRVDDQVKVRGFRIELGEIEAVLHRQPGVKQAVVLAREDEEHEKQLVGYVVADREQNVAAEELRKLLKEQLPEYMVPAALILLEKLPLTSNGKVDRMALPKPEEFAAQEKVYLAPSTPTEQILARIWIELLQCPRVSVDANFFELGGHSLTATQVISRVREQFAVEIAVRTLFETPTLGGLAAAIDMAKAGGTLTDGPITRASREVYIEAKLGTR
;
A
#
# COMPACT_ATOMS: atom_id res chain seq x y z
N MET A 1 -34.26 44.73 7.30
CA MET A 1 -34.30 43.58 6.38
C MET A 1 -35.73 43.48 5.84
N THR A 2 -35.94 43.33 4.54
CA THR A 2 -37.26 43.17 3.91
C THR A 2 -37.65 41.69 3.84
N GLU A 3 -38.94 41.39 3.69
CA GLU A 3 -39.48 40.03 3.61
C GLU A 3 -40.20 39.81 2.27
N THR A 4 -39.80 38.80 1.51
CA THR A 4 -40.42 38.44 0.23
C THR A 4 -41.02 37.04 0.29
N LEU A 5 -42.35 36.95 0.21
CA LEU A 5 -43.08 35.69 0.09
C LEU A 5 -42.97 35.15 -1.35
N VAL A 6 -42.46 33.93 -1.49
CA VAL A 6 -42.44 33.21 -2.75
C VAL A 6 -43.28 31.96 -2.62
N ASN A 7 -44.33 31.84 -3.43
CA ASN A 7 -45.09 30.60 -3.57
C ASN A 7 -45.77 30.07 -2.28
N GLY A 8 -45.99 30.94 -1.28
CA GLY A 8 -46.60 30.59 0.02
C GLY A 8 -45.60 30.26 1.13
N GLY A 9 -44.31 30.53 0.94
CA GLY A 9 -43.25 30.39 1.95
C GLY A 9 -42.05 31.28 1.67
N TYR A 10 -40.96 31.07 2.42
CA TYR A 10 -39.69 31.81 2.32
C TYR A 10 -38.57 30.90 1.81
N PHE A 11 -37.53 31.46 1.18
CA PHE A 11 -36.36 30.69 0.75
C PHE A 11 -35.54 30.20 1.95
N LEU A 12 -34.80 29.10 1.75
CA LEU A 12 -33.81 28.62 2.72
C LEU A 12 -32.58 29.52 2.68
N SER A 13 -31.89 29.64 3.82
CA SER A 13 -30.56 30.25 3.82
C SER A 13 -29.59 29.39 3.00
N PRO A 14 -28.47 29.95 2.51
CA PRO A 14 -27.39 29.19 1.88
C PRO A 14 -26.95 27.97 2.71
N GLN A 15 -26.84 28.09 4.04
CA GLN A 15 -26.46 26.99 4.94
C GLN A 15 -27.56 25.94 5.01
N GLN A 16 -28.82 26.34 5.20
CA GLN A 16 -29.95 25.39 5.22
C GLN A 16 -30.07 24.65 3.88
N LYS A 17 -29.90 25.35 2.77
CA LYS A 17 -29.92 24.77 1.41
C LYS A 17 -28.80 23.74 1.26
N ASN A 18 -27.58 24.08 1.66
CA ASN A 18 -26.43 23.17 1.56
C ASN A 18 -26.62 21.93 2.45
N LEU A 19 -27.04 22.12 3.70
CA LEU A 19 -27.31 21.01 4.62
C LEU A 19 -28.46 20.12 4.13
N TRP A 20 -29.53 20.70 3.60
CA TRP A 20 -30.64 19.95 3.01
C TRP A 20 -30.20 19.06 1.84
N LEU A 21 -29.33 19.57 0.97
CA LEU A 21 -28.80 18.80 -0.15
C LEU A 21 -27.90 17.66 0.33
N ALA A 22 -27.06 17.90 1.35
CA ALA A 22 -26.23 16.87 1.97
C ALA A 22 -27.08 15.76 2.63
N GLN A 23 -28.21 16.11 3.25
CA GLN A 23 -29.14 15.17 3.89
C GLN A 23 -29.93 14.29 2.91
N GLN A 24 -30.05 14.66 1.63
CA GLN A 24 -30.71 13.82 0.61
C GLN A 24 -29.86 12.61 0.16
N GLY A 25 -28.59 12.54 0.59
CA GLY A 25 -27.68 11.40 0.41
C GLY A 25 -27.68 10.43 1.60
N ALA A 26 -26.48 10.03 2.07
CA ALA A 26 -26.29 9.05 3.16
C ALA A 26 -26.60 9.59 4.57
N ALA A 27 -26.83 10.89 4.73
CA ALA A 27 -26.97 11.57 6.03
C ALA A 27 -28.45 11.82 6.43
N LYS A 28 -29.30 10.79 6.44
CA LYS A 28 -30.73 10.93 6.78
C LYS A 28 -31.01 11.26 8.27
N ASP A 29 -30.01 11.12 9.14
CA ASP A 29 -30.19 11.12 10.61
C ASP A 29 -29.62 12.35 11.35
N SER A 30 -29.42 13.47 10.66
CA SER A 30 -28.85 14.67 11.27
C SER A 30 -29.75 15.31 12.36
N ARG A 31 -29.20 15.58 13.55
CA ARG A 31 -29.84 16.23 14.72
C ARG A 31 -28.88 17.23 15.41
N SER A 32 -29.43 18.22 16.11
CA SER A 32 -28.70 19.11 17.02
C SER A 32 -29.22 18.91 18.43
N GLN A 33 -28.39 18.46 19.37
CA GLN A 33 -28.81 17.99 20.68
C GLN A 33 -27.97 18.56 21.82
N ILE A 34 -28.60 18.78 22.97
CA ILE A 34 -27.93 19.25 24.19
C ILE A 34 -28.60 18.64 25.43
N ALA A 35 -27.80 18.25 26.42
CA ALA A 35 -28.28 17.70 27.69
C ALA A 35 -27.79 18.55 28.87
N PHE A 36 -28.73 18.97 29.71
CA PHE A 36 -28.49 19.71 30.95
C PHE A 36 -28.70 18.80 32.16
N LEU A 37 -27.76 18.81 33.09
CA LEU A 37 -27.98 18.30 34.45
C LEU A 37 -28.64 19.41 35.26
N LEU A 38 -29.77 19.12 35.88
CA LEU A 38 -30.51 20.03 36.75
C LEU A 38 -30.53 19.46 38.17
N LYS A 39 -30.23 20.31 39.16
CA LYS A 39 -30.36 20.02 40.60
C LYS A 39 -31.30 21.02 41.24
N GLY A 40 -32.41 20.52 41.78
CA GLY A 40 -33.49 21.30 42.38
C GLY A 40 -34.86 20.70 42.06
N LEU A 41 -35.92 21.29 42.62
CA LEU A 41 -37.29 20.84 42.37
C LEU A 41 -37.77 21.30 40.98
N VAL A 42 -38.00 20.34 40.08
CA VAL A 42 -38.47 20.59 38.71
C VAL A 42 -39.93 20.15 38.57
N GLU A 43 -40.81 21.09 38.23
CA GLU A 43 -42.22 20.86 37.88
C GLU A 43 -42.33 20.62 36.37
N ALA A 44 -42.56 19.37 35.98
CA ALA A 44 -42.54 18.93 34.59
C ALA A 44 -43.52 19.69 33.68
N GLU A 45 -44.76 19.91 34.12
CA GLU A 45 -45.77 20.60 33.30
C GLU A 45 -45.44 22.08 33.09
N ARG A 46 -44.89 22.75 34.11
CA ARG A 46 -44.41 24.14 33.97
C ARG A 46 -43.23 24.21 33.00
N LEU A 47 -42.27 23.28 33.09
CA LEU A 47 -41.15 23.23 32.16
C LEU A 47 -41.61 22.98 30.71
N ARG A 48 -42.59 22.09 30.53
CA ARG A 48 -43.23 21.85 29.23
C ARG A 48 -43.91 23.11 28.67
N SER A 49 -44.66 23.85 29.50
CA SER A 49 -45.27 25.13 29.09
C SER A 49 -44.22 26.11 28.59
N VAL A 50 -43.14 26.28 29.36
CA VAL A 50 -42.05 27.21 29.05
C VAL A 50 -41.30 26.84 27.76
N ILE A 51 -41.14 25.54 27.48
CA ILE A 51 -40.55 25.09 26.22
C ILE A 51 -41.46 25.48 25.04
N ASN A 52 -42.77 25.32 25.17
CA ASN A 52 -43.74 25.73 24.13
C ASN A 52 -43.82 27.25 23.96
N GLU A 53 -43.70 28.02 25.06
CA GLU A 53 -43.61 29.48 25.02
C GLU A 53 -42.35 29.94 24.29
N THR A 54 -41.21 29.29 24.55
CA THR A 54 -39.95 29.54 23.83
C THR A 54 -40.08 29.19 22.34
N ALA A 55 -40.69 28.06 22.01
CA ALA A 55 -40.95 27.66 20.62
C ALA A 55 -41.90 28.63 19.89
N SER A 56 -42.84 29.24 20.61
CA SER A 56 -43.74 30.27 20.06
C SER A 56 -43.02 31.60 19.83
N HIS A 57 -42.08 31.95 20.71
CA HIS A 57 -41.29 33.18 20.65
C HIS A 57 -40.33 33.22 19.45
N TYR A 58 -39.65 32.11 19.17
CA TYR A 58 -38.70 32.03 18.04
C TYR A 58 -39.34 31.36 16.82
N GLU A 59 -39.59 32.13 15.76
CA GLU A 59 -40.28 31.62 14.57
C GLU A 59 -39.66 30.36 13.96
N ILE A 60 -38.33 30.24 13.98
CA ILE A 60 -37.58 29.12 13.39
C ILE A 60 -37.91 27.78 14.06
N LEU A 61 -38.35 27.79 15.32
CA LEU A 61 -38.73 26.59 16.07
C LEU A 61 -40.12 26.07 15.69
N ARG A 62 -40.94 26.91 15.03
CA ARG A 62 -42.26 26.59 14.48
C ARG A 62 -42.28 26.62 12.93
N THR A 63 -41.11 26.62 12.31
CA THR A 63 -40.94 26.54 10.85
C THR A 63 -40.88 25.10 10.38
N VAL A 64 -41.61 24.78 9.30
CA VAL A 64 -41.53 23.52 8.56
C VAL A 64 -41.02 23.75 7.13
N PHE A 65 -40.50 22.71 6.49
CA PHE A 65 -39.87 22.75 5.17
C PHE A 65 -40.70 21.97 4.15
N ARG A 66 -41.50 22.66 3.32
CA ARG A 66 -42.43 22.03 2.36
C ARG A 66 -41.89 22.03 0.94
N ARG A 67 -41.97 20.89 0.26
CA ARG A 67 -41.61 20.76 -1.16
C ARG A 67 -42.84 20.95 -2.05
N LYS A 68 -42.66 21.62 -3.21
CA LYS A 68 -43.63 21.56 -4.31
C LYS A 68 -43.26 20.44 -5.27
N ALA A 69 -44.26 19.86 -5.95
CA ALA A 69 -44.03 18.84 -6.96
C ALA A 69 -43.04 19.33 -8.03
N GLY A 70 -41.99 18.55 -8.29
CA GLY A 70 -40.92 18.87 -9.25
C GLY A 70 -39.75 19.71 -8.71
N MET A 71 -39.81 20.22 -7.47
CA MET A 71 -38.72 20.99 -6.86
C MET A 71 -37.84 20.13 -5.94
N LYS A 72 -36.51 20.23 -6.08
CA LYS A 72 -35.53 19.52 -5.23
C LYS A 72 -35.29 20.18 -3.86
N ILE A 73 -35.54 21.48 -3.76
CA ILE A 73 -35.29 22.32 -2.58
C ILE A 73 -36.63 22.82 -2.04
N PRO A 74 -36.91 22.70 -0.72
CA PRO A 74 -38.17 23.12 -0.11
C PRO A 74 -38.22 24.64 0.09
N PHE A 75 -39.34 25.12 0.64
CA PHE A 75 -39.49 26.47 1.21
C PHE A 75 -39.70 26.38 2.73
N GLN A 76 -39.27 27.41 3.45
CA GLN A 76 -39.60 27.63 4.86
C GLN A 76 -41.06 28.10 4.97
N VAL A 77 -41.87 27.41 5.77
CA VAL A 77 -43.26 27.77 6.06
C VAL A 77 -43.40 27.87 7.57
N ILE A 78 -43.69 29.08 8.05
CA ILE A 78 -43.83 29.36 9.48
C ILE A 78 -45.27 29.04 9.90
N LEU A 79 -45.44 28.16 10.89
CA LEU A 79 -46.76 27.80 11.42
C LEU A 79 -47.19 28.79 12.51
N ASP A 80 -48.48 29.09 12.62
CA ASP A 80 -49.03 29.95 13.68
C ASP A 80 -48.71 29.40 15.08
N ARG A 81 -48.76 28.07 15.23
CA ARG A 81 -48.40 27.35 16.45
C ARG A 81 -47.87 25.96 16.12
N CYS A 82 -46.81 25.55 16.80
CA CYS A 82 -46.24 24.20 16.74
C CYS A 82 -45.62 23.88 18.11
N ASP A 83 -46.32 23.07 18.91
CA ASP A 83 -45.84 22.70 20.25
C ASP A 83 -44.72 21.66 20.13
N ALA A 84 -43.70 21.74 20.98
CA ALA A 84 -42.59 20.78 20.99
C ALA A 84 -43.08 19.38 21.39
N ALA A 85 -42.46 18.33 20.84
CA ALA A 85 -42.70 16.98 21.34
C ALA A 85 -42.12 16.85 22.76
N TRP A 86 -42.86 16.24 23.67
CA TRP A 86 -42.48 16.10 25.08
C TRP A 86 -42.53 14.65 25.53
N GLU A 87 -41.45 14.20 26.17
CA GLU A 87 -41.36 12.89 26.81
C GLU A 87 -40.80 13.04 28.23
N MET A 88 -41.31 12.24 29.17
CA MET A 88 -40.76 12.15 30.53
C MET A 88 -40.41 10.70 30.83
N ARG A 89 -39.24 10.48 31.43
CA ARG A 89 -38.77 9.16 31.88
C ARG A 89 -38.35 9.21 33.33
N GLU A 90 -38.59 8.13 34.05
CA GLU A 90 -37.97 7.89 35.36
C GLU A 90 -36.85 6.87 35.17
N LEU A 91 -35.63 7.24 35.56
CA LEU A 91 -34.44 6.41 35.43
C LEU A 91 -33.72 6.37 36.78
N SER A 92 -33.04 5.28 37.10
CA SER A 92 -32.20 5.20 38.31
C SER A 92 -30.74 5.03 37.92
N SER A 93 -29.92 6.07 38.12
CA SER A 93 -28.47 6.01 37.88
C SER A 93 -27.77 7.17 38.59
N THR A 94 -26.52 6.94 39.01
CA THR A 94 -25.62 7.96 39.56
C THR A 94 -24.58 8.44 38.54
N ASN A 95 -24.53 7.83 37.35
CA ASN A 95 -23.61 8.22 36.27
C ASN A 95 -24.32 9.11 35.24
N TYR A 96 -24.38 10.41 35.52
CA TYR A 96 -25.17 11.36 34.74
C TYR A 96 -24.68 11.54 33.30
N ASP A 97 -23.36 11.52 33.06
CA ASP A 97 -22.79 11.68 31.73
C ASP A 97 -23.16 10.49 30.82
N GLN A 98 -23.14 9.26 31.35
CA GLN A 98 -23.58 8.07 30.62
C GLN A 98 -25.07 8.11 30.31
N VAL A 99 -25.92 8.47 31.28
CA VAL A 99 -27.37 8.59 31.05
C VAL A 99 -27.68 9.65 30.00
N ALA A 100 -27.01 10.80 30.07
CA ALA A 100 -27.16 11.85 29.05
C ALA A 100 -26.81 11.32 27.65
N GLN A 101 -25.69 10.58 27.52
CA GLN A 101 -25.30 9.96 26.27
C GLN A 101 -26.38 9.00 25.73
N GLU A 102 -26.82 8.05 26.55
CA GLU A 102 -27.84 7.07 26.17
C GLU A 102 -29.17 7.73 25.76
N LEU A 103 -29.56 8.81 26.44
CA LEU A 103 -30.74 9.60 26.09
C LEU A 103 -30.60 10.30 24.73
N LEU A 104 -29.45 10.93 24.48
CA LEU A 104 -29.17 11.60 23.21
C LEU A 104 -29.11 10.60 22.05
N GLU A 105 -28.44 9.47 22.23
CA GLU A 105 -28.36 8.37 21.25
C GLU A 105 -29.73 7.78 20.94
N ALA A 106 -30.56 7.52 21.96
CA ALA A 106 -31.92 7.01 21.77
C ALA A 106 -32.83 8.04 21.08
N GLU A 107 -32.60 9.34 21.28
CA GLU A 107 -33.32 10.37 20.52
C GLU A 107 -32.81 10.51 19.08
N ALA A 108 -31.52 10.27 18.84
CA ALA A 108 -30.92 10.36 17.52
C ALA A 108 -31.58 9.38 16.52
N THR A 109 -32.07 8.23 16.98
CA THR A 109 -32.76 7.24 16.13
C THR A 109 -34.16 7.66 15.67
N LYS A 110 -34.75 8.72 16.23
CA LYS A 110 -36.11 9.17 15.87
C LYS A 110 -36.06 10.20 14.74
N GLU A 111 -36.77 9.96 13.64
CA GLU A 111 -36.88 10.86 12.48
C GLU A 111 -37.67 12.15 12.74
N PHE A 112 -37.32 13.24 12.04
CA PHE A 112 -38.12 14.47 11.98
C PHE A 112 -38.97 14.47 10.71
N ASP A 113 -40.28 14.75 10.85
CA ASP A 113 -41.13 15.08 9.71
C ASP A 113 -40.93 16.56 9.37
N PHE A 114 -40.07 16.84 8.38
CA PHE A 114 -39.76 18.20 7.97
C PHE A 114 -40.95 18.97 7.39
N GLU A 115 -42.00 18.30 6.88
CA GLU A 115 -43.14 18.99 6.27
C GLU A 115 -44.24 19.34 7.28
N ARG A 116 -44.34 18.57 8.36
CA ARG A 116 -45.41 18.69 9.37
C ARG A 116 -44.93 19.14 10.75
N GLY A 117 -43.69 18.85 11.13
CA GLY A 117 -43.16 19.09 12.46
C GLY A 117 -43.77 18.18 13.55
N PRO A 118 -43.48 18.43 14.84
CA PRO A 118 -42.58 19.48 15.35
C PRO A 118 -41.11 19.17 15.12
N LEU A 119 -40.30 20.21 14.94
CA LEU A 119 -38.84 20.10 14.72
C LEU A 119 -38.02 20.34 16.01
N VAL A 120 -38.70 20.32 17.15
CA VAL A 120 -38.15 20.43 18.50
C VAL A 120 -38.75 19.31 19.35
N ARG A 121 -37.90 18.58 20.05
CA ARG A 121 -38.27 17.54 21.01
C ARG A 121 -37.54 17.78 22.33
N ALA A 122 -38.24 17.57 23.43
CA ALA A 122 -37.70 17.68 24.78
C ALA A 122 -37.99 16.39 25.55
N LEU A 123 -36.96 15.91 26.25
CA LEU A 123 -37.06 14.76 27.14
C LEU A 123 -36.55 15.16 28.52
N LEU A 124 -37.39 14.96 29.54
CA LEU A 124 -37.02 15.12 30.94
C LEU A 124 -36.84 13.75 31.58
N ALA A 125 -35.62 13.41 31.97
CA ALA A 125 -35.32 12.23 32.76
C ALA A 125 -35.20 12.60 34.24
N LYS A 126 -36.10 12.08 35.07
CA LYS A 126 -36.05 12.22 36.52
C LYS A 126 -35.19 11.09 37.10
N LEU A 127 -34.12 11.46 37.82
CA LEU A 127 -33.19 10.50 38.44
C LEU A 127 -33.48 10.29 39.92
N ASP A 128 -33.81 11.37 40.63
CA ASP A 128 -34.31 11.35 42.01
C ASP A 128 -35.29 12.53 42.22
N THR A 129 -35.54 12.93 43.47
CA THR A 129 -36.46 14.04 43.78
C THR A 129 -35.95 15.41 43.35
N GLU A 130 -34.63 15.62 43.33
CA GLU A 130 -34.00 16.91 43.01
C GLU A 130 -33.09 16.84 41.78
N THR A 131 -32.70 15.65 41.31
CA THR A 131 -31.79 15.49 40.17
C THR A 131 -32.56 15.08 38.91
N HIS A 132 -32.37 15.88 37.85
CA HIS A 132 -33.03 15.67 36.56
C HIS A 132 -32.02 15.87 35.41
N ILE A 133 -32.26 15.23 34.27
CA ILE A 133 -31.57 15.52 33.01
C ILE A 133 -32.61 16.04 32.01
N LEU A 134 -32.40 17.25 31.50
CA LEU A 134 -33.18 17.82 30.41
C LEU A 134 -32.40 17.67 29.10
N ALA A 135 -32.88 16.80 28.22
CA ALA A 135 -32.37 16.63 26.86
C ALA A 135 -33.25 17.39 25.87
N LEU A 136 -32.64 18.26 25.07
CA LEU A 136 -33.31 19.01 24.01
C LEU A 136 -32.73 18.57 22.66
N THR A 137 -33.61 18.22 21.72
CA THR A 137 -33.26 17.78 20.37
C THR A 137 -33.96 18.65 19.34
N PHE A 138 -33.19 19.23 18.44
CA PHE A 138 -33.65 20.12 17.38
C PHE A 138 -33.29 19.55 16.01
N SER A 139 -34.09 19.89 15.00
CA SER A 139 -33.65 19.79 13.62
C SER A 139 -32.38 20.64 13.43
N PRO A 140 -31.34 20.14 12.74
CA PRO A 140 -30.12 20.89 12.50
C PRO A 140 -30.33 22.07 11.54
N LEU A 141 -31.48 22.13 10.85
CA LEU A 141 -31.89 23.29 10.04
C LEU A 141 -32.42 24.45 10.91
N CYS A 142 -32.74 24.18 12.18
CA CYS A 142 -33.39 25.12 13.09
C CYS A 142 -32.46 25.66 14.18
N ALA A 143 -31.37 24.95 14.52
CA ALA A 143 -30.47 25.35 15.59
C ALA A 143 -29.03 24.85 15.38
N ASP A 144 -28.07 25.77 15.47
CA ASP A 144 -26.64 25.50 15.61
C ASP A 144 -26.18 25.42 17.10
N SER A 145 -24.91 25.10 17.35
CA SER A 145 -24.32 24.98 18.71
C SER A 145 -24.66 26.16 19.63
N TYR A 146 -24.53 27.38 19.10
CA TYR A 146 -24.83 28.60 19.86
C TYR A 146 -26.32 28.67 20.21
N SER A 147 -27.19 28.42 19.22
CA SER A 147 -28.64 28.39 19.40
C SER A 147 -29.06 27.38 20.46
N LEU A 148 -28.48 26.17 20.48
CA LEU A 148 -28.79 25.13 21.47
C LEU A 148 -28.54 25.61 22.90
N ARG A 149 -27.35 26.15 23.17
CA ARG A 149 -26.98 26.63 24.51
C ARG A 149 -27.85 27.81 24.94
N LYS A 150 -28.05 28.77 24.03
CA LYS A 150 -28.91 29.93 24.29
C LYS A 150 -30.33 29.50 24.64
N LEU A 151 -30.95 28.68 23.81
CA LEU A 151 -32.32 28.22 24.01
C LEU A 151 -32.47 27.43 25.31
N GLY A 152 -31.53 26.54 25.62
CA GLY A 152 -31.56 25.78 26.88
C GLY A 152 -31.46 26.68 28.12
N ILE A 153 -30.52 27.62 28.14
CA ILE A 153 -30.37 28.57 29.26
C ILE A 153 -31.60 29.49 29.38
N GLU A 154 -32.15 29.94 28.26
CA GLU A 154 -33.35 30.79 28.24
C GLU A 154 -34.58 30.04 28.75
N ILE A 155 -34.77 28.77 28.38
CA ILE A 155 -35.82 27.89 28.92
C ILE A 155 -35.71 27.81 30.44
N LEU A 156 -34.50 27.60 30.98
CA LEU A 156 -34.29 27.52 32.43
C LEU A 156 -34.54 28.87 33.14
N ARG A 157 -34.14 29.99 32.52
CA ARG A 157 -34.43 31.35 33.03
C ARG A 157 -35.93 31.67 33.06
N ARG A 158 -36.64 31.37 31.98
CA ARG A 158 -38.10 31.52 31.89
C ARG A 158 -38.81 30.62 32.89
N TYR A 159 -38.35 29.38 33.05
CA TYR A 159 -38.88 28.46 34.05
C TYR A 159 -38.78 29.03 35.47
N ALA A 160 -37.66 29.66 35.82
CA ALA A 160 -37.46 30.31 37.11
C ALA A 160 -38.26 31.62 37.32
N GLY A 161 -38.99 32.10 36.30
CA GLY A 161 -39.76 33.34 36.39
C GLY A 161 -38.93 34.62 36.25
N HIS A 162 -37.70 34.52 35.73
CA HIS A 162 -36.93 35.71 35.35
C HIS A 162 -37.44 36.26 34.01
N PRO A 163 -37.81 37.55 33.92
CA PRO A 163 -38.16 38.18 32.64
C PRO A 163 -36.94 38.19 31.70
N ASN A 164 -37.22 38.12 30.39
CA ASN A 164 -36.19 38.17 29.36
C ASN A 164 -35.44 39.52 29.43
N PRO A 165 -34.10 39.57 29.39
CA PRO A 165 -33.38 40.82 29.20
C PRO A 165 -33.49 41.26 27.72
N ALA A 166 -34.65 41.79 27.32
CA ALA A 166 -34.89 42.78 26.26
C ALA A 166 -36.37 42.74 25.82
N GLU A 167 -37.02 43.90 25.82
CA GLU A 167 -38.38 44.12 25.28
C GLU A 167 -38.42 44.14 23.73
N SER A 168 -37.33 43.79 23.05
CA SER A 168 -37.26 43.77 21.58
C SER A 168 -37.70 42.43 21.00
N GLU A 169 -38.52 42.46 19.95
CA GLU A 169 -38.84 41.25 19.18
C GLU A 169 -37.56 40.59 18.65
N PRO A 170 -37.41 39.25 18.77
CA PRO A 170 -36.23 38.55 18.28
C PRO A 170 -36.13 38.68 16.75
N LEU A 171 -34.90 38.74 16.23
CA LEU A 171 -34.67 38.72 14.79
C LEU A 171 -35.33 37.47 14.19
N ARG A 172 -36.17 37.68 13.19
CA ARG A 172 -36.79 36.58 12.45
C ARG A 172 -35.74 35.91 11.56
N TYR A 173 -35.60 34.59 11.65
CA TYR A 173 -34.61 33.84 10.86
C TYR A 173 -34.81 34.01 9.35
N VAL A 174 -36.06 34.16 8.87
CA VAL A 174 -36.31 34.40 7.44
C VAL A 174 -35.75 35.75 6.96
N GLN A 175 -35.65 36.74 7.85
CA GLN A 175 -35.04 38.04 7.53
C GLN A 175 -33.52 37.89 7.35
N PHE A 176 -32.88 37.11 8.22
CA PHE A 176 -31.47 36.72 8.05
C PHE A 176 -31.25 35.94 6.76
N SER A 177 -32.10 34.96 6.47
CA SER A 177 -32.02 34.14 5.25
C SER A 177 -32.08 35.00 3.99
N GLN A 178 -33.02 35.95 3.94
CA GLN A 178 -33.15 36.86 2.81
C GLN A 178 -31.97 37.82 2.71
N TRP A 179 -31.57 38.45 3.82
CA TRP A 179 -30.42 39.35 3.87
C TRP A 179 -29.14 38.67 3.35
N GLN A 180 -28.87 37.43 3.78
CA GLN A 180 -27.68 36.72 3.35
C GLN A 180 -27.73 36.31 1.88
N SER A 181 -28.90 35.90 1.37
CA SER A 181 -29.08 35.66 -0.07
C SER A 181 -28.85 36.92 -0.89
N GLU A 182 -29.42 38.06 -0.48
CA GLU A 182 -29.20 39.36 -1.13
C GLU A 182 -27.73 39.80 -1.08
N LEU A 183 -27.05 39.56 0.04
CA LEU A 183 -25.63 39.86 0.21
C LEU A 183 -24.75 39.04 -0.74
N LEU A 184 -25.04 37.75 -0.90
CA LEU A 184 -24.30 36.87 -1.81
C LEU A 184 -24.65 37.12 -3.29
N GLU A 185 -25.89 37.47 -3.62
CA GLU A 185 -26.32 37.78 -4.99
C GLU A 185 -25.99 39.22 -5.40
N GLY A 186 -25.68 40.07 -4.42
CA GLY A 186 -25.33 41.47 -4.59
C GLY A 186 -24.21 41.74 -5.59
N GLY A 187 -24.32 42.88 -6.28
CA GLY A 187 -23.37 43.35 -7.29
C GLY A 187 -22.44 44.47 -6.82
N ASP A 188 -22.46 44.82 -5.53
CA ASP A 188 -21.59 45.85 -4.95
C ASP A 188 -20.12 45.41 -4.87
N THR A 189 -19.23 46.35 -4.52
CA THR A 189 -17.79 46.09 -4.47
C THR A 189 -17.44 45.05 -3.42
N ALA A 190 -18.07 45.08 -2.25
CA ALA A 190 -17.77 44.14 -1.16
C ALA A 190 -18.17 42.70 -1.50
N ALA A 191 -19.32 42.49 -2.14
CA ALA A 191 -19.74 41.18 -2.64
C ALA A 191 -18.81 40.64 -3.74
N ARG A 192 -18.29 41.50 -4.62
CA ARG A 192 -17.29 41.11 -5.63
C ARG A 192 -15.96 40.73 -4.99
N ASP A 193 -15.48 41.53 -4.05
CA ASP A 193 -14.20 41.29 -3.37
C ASP A 193 -14.27 40.01 -2.52
N GLY A 194 -15.36 39.80 -1.80
CA GLY A 194 -15.59 38.57 -1.02
C GLY A 194 -15.68 37.33 -1.91
N LYS A 195 -16.39 37.40 -3.04
CA LYS A 195 -16.42 36.31 -4.03
C LYS A 195 -15.03 36.03 -4.59
N ALA A 196 -14.26 37.06 -4.93
CA ALA A 196 -12.89 36.91 -5.44
C ALA A 196 -11.96 36.29 -4.38
N PHE A 197 -12.08 36.73 -3.13
CA PHE A 197 -11.33 36.20 -1.99
C PHE A 197 -11.55 34.70 -1.81
N TRP A 198 -12.81 34.27 -1.70
CA TRP A 198 -13.13 32.85 -1.54
C TRP A 198 -12.79 32.02 -2.78
N SER A 199 -13.03 32.57 -3.98
CA SER A 199 -12.66 31.88 -5.23
C SER A 199 -11.16 31.63 -5.35
N GLU A 200 -10.32 32.62 -5.00
CA GLU A 200 -8.87 32.46 -5.03
C GLU A 200 -8.37 31.46 -3.97
N ARG A 201 -8.98 31.45 -2.79
CA ARG A 201 -8.67 30.49 -1.72
C ARG A 201 -9.06 29.07 -2.13
N MET A 202 -10.22 28.88 -2.76
CA MET A 202 -10.67 27.60 -3.31
C MET A 202 -9.82 27.15 -4.51
N ARG A 203 -9.34 28.06 -5.35
CA ARG A 203 -8.42 27.74 -6.46
C ARG A 203 -7.05 27.26 -5.96
N LYS A 204 -6.62 27.77 -4.80
CA LYS A 204 -5.41 27.33 -4.10
C LYS A 204 -5.60 26.05 -3.29
N ALA A 205 -6.83 25.54 -3.17
CA ALA A 205 -7.11 24.26 -2.53
C ALA A 205 -6.38 23.15 -3.27
N THR A 206 -5.67 22.31 -2.52
CA THR A 206 -5.02 21.10 -3.04
C THR A 206 -6.01 19.92 -3.04
N GLU A 207 -5.55 18.76 -3.52
CA GLU A 207 -6.29 17.49 -3.45
C GLU A 207 -6.82 17.19 -2.03
N PRO A 208 -7.91 16.39 -1.90
CA PRO A 208 -8.45 15.99 -0.60
C PRO A 208 -7.38 15.37 0.32
N LEU A 209 -7.35 15.81 1.58
CA LEU A 209 -6.41 15.30 2.58
C LEU A 209 -6.79 13.87 2.98
N ASN A 210 -6.08 12.85 2.50
CA ASN A 210 -6.29 11.46 2.90
C ASN A 210 -5.29 11.06 3.98
N LEU A 211 -5.79 10.53 5.09
CA LEU A 211 -4.94 10.02 6.16
C LEU A 211 -4.36 8.65 5.77
N PRO A 212 -3.15 8.28 6.23
CA PRO A 212 -2.49 7.06 5.78
C PRO A 212 -3.29 5.79 6.11
N PHE A 213 -4.03 5.80 7.22
CA PHE A 213 -4.89 4.70 7.69
C PHE A 213 -6.36 4.81 7.26
N GLU A 214 -6.70 5.76 6.39
CA GLU A 214 -8.05 5.91 5.87
C GLU A 214 -8.42 4.77 4.91
N ARG A 215 -9.57 4.15 5.15
CA ARG A 215 -10.14 3.10 4.28
C ARG A 215 -10.94 3.73 3.15
N LYS A 216 -10.85 3.14 1.96
CA LYS A 216 -11.76 3.45 0.86
C LYS A 216 -13.14 2.90 1.22
N SER A 217 -14.14 3.77 1.23
CA SER A 217 -15.52 3.36 1.44
C SER A 217 -16.46 4.24 0.62
N GLU A 218 -17.35 3.61 -0.13
CA GLU A 218 -18.42 4.26 -0.88
C GLU A 218 -19.70 4.44 -0.03
N VAL A 219 -19.78 3.76 1.12
CA VAL A 219 -20.93 3.82 2.02
C VAL A 219 -20.52 4.53 3.31
N MET A 220 -21.17 5.66 3.56
CA MET A 220 -20.97 6.41 4.80
C MET A 220 -21.83 5.81 5.91
N SER A 221 -21.20 5.22 6.93
CA SER A 221 -21.86 4.83 8.18
C SER A 221 -22.21 6.06 9.02
N GLY A 222 -22.96 5.90 10.11
CA GLY A 222 -23.08 6.93 11.14
C GLY A 222 -21.69 7.38 11.68
N MET A 223 -21.60 8.64 12.10
CA MET A 223 -20.43 9.19 12.81
C MET A 223 -20.35 8.57 14.20
N GLN A 224 -19.16 8.08 14.56
CA GLN A 224 -18.77 7.67 15.90
C GLN A 224 -17.94 8.79 16.54
N SER A 225 -17.74 8.75 17.86
CA SER A 225 -16.82 9.67 18.53
C SER A 225 -15.89 8.98 19.53
N LEU A 226 -14.71 9.58 19.71
CA LEU A 226 -13.76 9.22 20.74
C LEU A 226 -13.41 10.46 21.57
N THR A 227 -13.67 10.40 22.87
CA THR A 227 -13.34 11.48 23.81
C THR A 227 -11.96 11.27 24.43
N HIS A 228 -11.21 12.36 24.52
CA HIS A 228 -9.91 12.46 25.17
C HIS A 228 -9.88 13.74 26.02
N ILE A 229 -9.41 13.65 27.26
CA ILE A 229 -9.50 14.75 28.23
C ILE A 229 -8.08 15.17 28.62
N LEU A 230 -7.78 16.47 28.47
CA LEU A 230 -6.55 17.08 28.93
C LEU A 230 -6.82 17.88 30.20
N GLU A 231 -5.96 17.69 31.21
CA GLU A 231 -6.04 18.38 32.51
C GLU A 231 -4.70 19.10 32.78
N ALA A 232 -4.52 19.61 34.01
CA ALA A 232 -3.24 20.17 34.43
C ALA A 232 -2.15 19.07 34.49
N PRO A 233 -0.87 19.37 34.15
CA PRO A 233 -0.34 20.69 33.80
C PRO A 233 -0.52 21.09 32.33
N THR A 234 -0.91 20.17 31.45
CA THR A 234 -0.98 20.38 29.99
C THR A 234 -1.93 21.52 29.61
N LEU A 235 -3.14 21.55 30.19
CA LEU A 235 -4.09 22.65 29.97
C LEU A 235 -3.50 24.02 30.37
N SER A 236 -2.85 24.10 31.53
CA SER A 236 -2.23 25.35 32.00
C SER A 236 -1.15 25.87 31.06
N ASN A 237 -0.36 24.98 30.46
CA ASN A 237 0.64 25.37 29.46
C ASN A 237 0.02 25.82 28.13
N ILE A 238 -1.10 25.21 27.72
CA ILE A 238 -1.87 25.65 26.55
C ILE A 238 -2.41 27.07 26.79
N GLU A 239 -2.99 27.33 27.97
CA GLU A 239 -3.52 28.65 28.34
C GLU A 239 -2.43 29.73 28.37
N GLN A 240 -1.26 29.41 28.94
CA GLN A 240 -0.11 30.31 28.93
C GLN A 240 0.40 30.61 27.52
N THR A 241 0.48 29.60 26.65
CA THR A 241 0.89 29.75 25.25
C THR A 241 -0.10 30.62 24.47
N ALA A 242 -1.40 30.40 24.68
CA ALA A 242 -2.48 31.18 24.08
C ALA A 242 -2.39 32.66 24.49
N ALA A 243 -2.28 32.93 25.80
CA ALA A 243 -2.14 34.28 26.34
C ALA A 243 -0.87 34.98 25.83
N GLY A 244 0.28 34.30 25.84
CA GLY A 244 1.55 34.84 25.36
C GLY A 244 1.59 35.15 23.86
N SER A 245 0.70 34.54 23.08
CA SER A 245 0.61 34.72 21.62
C SER A 245 -0.58 35.57 21.18
N ASN A 246 -1.30 36.18 22.13
CA ASN A 246 -2.54 36.94 21.90
C ASN A 246 -3.56 36.15 21.06
N THR A 247 -3.85 34.92 21.48
CA THR A 247 -4.79 34.01 20.81
C THR A 247 -5.57 33.18 21.82
N SER A 248 -6.45 32.28 21.36
CA SER A 248 -7.27 31.44 22.25
C SER A 248 -6.74 30.01 22.35
N VAL A 249 -7.16 29.29 23.40
CA VAL A 249 -6.88 27.85 23.58
C VAL A 249 -7.31 27.06 22.34
N ALA A 250 -8.45 27.40 21.74
CA ALA A 250 -8.94 26.75 20.53
C ALA A 250 -7.98 26.91 19.35
N VAL A 251 -7.33 28.07 19.18
CA VAL A 251 -6.36 28.29 18.10
C VAL A 251 -5.09 27.47 18.34
N VAL A 252 -4.61 27.35 19.58
CA VAL A 252 -3.47 26.48 19.91
C VAL A 252 -3.76 25.02 19.57
N VAL A 253 -4.94 24.53 19.94
CA VAL A 253 -5.38 23.16 19.61
C VAL A 253 -5.53 22.97 18.11
N LEU A 254 -6.13 23.93 17.39
CA LEU A 254 -6.23 23.88 15.93
C LEU A 254 -4.85 23.85 15.26
N THR A 255 -3.90 24.65 15.74
CA THR A 255 -2.53 24.67 15.22
C THR A 255 -1.84 23.32 15.41
N ALA A 256 -2.01 22.69 16.57
CA ALA A 256 -1.48 21.34 16.80
C ALA A 256 -2.18 20.28 15.92
N TRP A 257 -3.50 20.38 15.75
CA TRP A 257 -4.26 19.52 14.85
C TRP A 257 -3.77 19.62 13.40
N GLN A 258 -3.64 20.84 12.88
CA GLN A 258 -3.09 21.10 11.54
C GLN A 258 -1.65 20.60 11.41
N SER A 259 -0.82 20.79 12.44
CA SER A 259 0.56 20.31 12.48
C SER A 259 0.64 18.78 12.41
N LEU A 260 -0.21 18.09 13.18
CA LEU A 260 -0.31 16.63 13.18
C LEU A 260 -0.73 16.10 11.80
N LEU A 261 -1.80 16.66 11.23
CA LEU A 261 -2.29 16.26 9.90
C LEU A 261 -1.21 16.41 8.81
N SER A 262 -0.42 17.48 8.86
CA SER A 262 0.70 17.69 7.93
C SER A 262 1.79 16.64 8.10
N ARG A 263 2.17 16.33 9.35
CA ARG A 263 3.19 15.32 9.67
C ARG A 263 2.75 13.91 9.27
N LEU A 264 1.46 13.58 9.38
CA LEU A 264 0.93 12.25 9.05
C LEU A 264 0.77 12.01 7.55
N THR A 265 0.58 13.06 6.74
CA THR A 265 0.26 12.93 5.31
C THR A 265 1.38 13.35 4.37
N THR A 266 2.52 13.79 4.91
CA THR A 266 3.66 14.40 4.19
C THR A 266 3.28 15.60 3.30
N ARG A 267 2.04 16.10 3.38
CA ARG A 267 1.53 17.24 2.61
C ARG A 267 1.85 18.54 3.36
N ALA A 268 2.61 19.40 2.69
CA ALA A 268 2.88 20.77 3.17
C ALA A 268 1.70 21.73 2.95
N ARG A 269 0.75 21.38 2.07
CA ARG A 269 -0.40 22.24 1.69
C ARG A 269 -1.70 21.43 1.62
N PHE A 270 -2.69 21.83 2.41
CA PHE A 270 -4.04 21.25 2.43
C PHE A 270 -5.05 22.26 2.99
N MET A 271 -6.33 21.88 3.00
CA MET A 271 -7.40 22.69 3.59
C MET A 271 -8.04 21.97 4.78
N THR A 272 -8.34 22.73 5.82
CA THR A 272 -9.15 22.29 6.96
C THR A 272 -10.40 23.15 7.07
N GLY A 273 -11.54 22.52 7.31
CA GLY A 273 -12.75 23.25 7.66
C GLY A 273 -12.70 23.75 9.09
N VAL A 274 -13.05 25.01 9.34
CA VAL A 274 -13.23 25.55 10.69
C VAL A 274 -14.63 26.10 10.83
N ILE A 275 -15.35 25.67 11.86
CA ILE A 275 -16.74 26.09 12.09
C ILE A 275 -16.75 27.43 12.82
N PHE A 276 -17.25 28.48 12.15
CA PHE A 276 -17.48 29.81 12.70
C PHE A 276 -18.94 29.96 13.16
N ASN A 277 -19.21 30.80 14.16
CA ASN A 277 -20.56 31.01 14.69
C ASN A 277 -21.43 31.93 13.80
N GLY A 278 -20.84 32.71 12.89
CA GLY A 278 -21.56 33.59 11.96
C GLY A 278 -22.25 34.81 12.59
N ARG A 279 -21.92 35.19 13.83
CA ARG A 279 -22.65 36.24 14.60
C ARG A 279 -21.77 37.44 14.95
N GLU A 280 -21.13 38.05 13.96
CA GLU A 280 -20.26 39.22 14.16
C GLU A 280 -21.03 40.55 14.25
N TYR A 281 -22.22 40.62 13.63
CA TYR A 281 -23.07 41.81 13.69
C TYR A 281 -23.88 41.84 14.99
N GLU A 282 -24.08 43.04 15.53
CA GLU A 282 -24.84 43.26 16.77
C GLU A 282 -26.26 42.68 16.66
N GLU A 283 -26.91 42.86 15.50
CA GLU A 283 -28.25 42.33 15.22
C GLU A 283 -28.31 40.81 15.14
N LEU A 284 -27.18 40.14 14.86
CA LEU A 284 -27.07 38.67 14.79
C LEU A 284 -26.59 38.05 16.10
N SER A 285 -26.04 38.84 17.01
CA SER A 285 -25.46 38.37 18.27
C SER A 285 -26.41 37.44 19.05
N ASP A 286 -27.70 37.76 19.00
CA ASP A 286 -28.78 37.03 19.68
C ASP A 286 -29.65 36.17 18.75
N ALA A 287 -29.32 36.04 17.47
CA ALA A 287 -30.14 35.32 16.52
C ALA A 287 -30.12 33.80 16.73
N VAL A 288 -31.31 33.18 16.68
CA VAL A 288 -31.52 31.72 16.79
C VAL A 288 -31.74 31.15 15.39
N GLY A 289 -31.01 30.10 15.05
CA GLY A 289 -31.10 29.43 13.75
C GLY A 289 -29.80 28.74 13.32
N LEU A 290 -29.80 28.16 12.12
CA LEU A 290 -28.57 27.69 11.47
C LEU A 290 -27.84 28.89 10.85
N ILE A 291 -26.92 29.48 11.62
CA ILE A 291 -26.12 30.65 11.23
C ILE A 291 -24.64 30.28 11.11
N ALA A 292 -24.18 29.37 11.97
CA ALA A 292 -22.85 28.80 11.90
C ALA A 292 -22.54 28.22 10.52
N LYS A 293 -21.27 28.31 10.12
CA LYS A 293 -20.80 27.86 8.80
C LYS A 293 -19.36 27.35 8.87
N MET A 294 -19.08 26.27 8.16
CA MET A 294 -17.70 25.83 7.90
C MET A 294 -17.01 26.74 6.90
N LEU A 295 -15.91 27.38 7.31
CA LEU A 295 -15.04 28.11 6.41
C LEU A 295 -13.80 27.28 6.06
N PRO A 296 -13.39 27.25 4.78
CA PRO A 296 -12.16 26.59 4.36
C PRO A 296 -10.95 27.41 4.79
N ILE A 297 -10.10 26.85 5.66
CA ILE A 297 -8.86 27.46 6.11
C ILE A 297 -7.68 26.77 5.43
N PRO A 298 -6.91 27.48 4.57
CA PRO A 298 -5.73 26.92 3.94
C PRO A 298 -4.62 26.73 4.97
N VAL A 299 -3.96 25.59 4.91
CA VAL A 299 -2.82 25.23 5.73
C VAL A 299 -1.60 25.16 4.83
N GLN A 300 -0.55 25.90 5.17
CA GLN A 300 0.76 25.81 4.53
C GLN A 300 1.85 25.73 5.60
N LEU A 301 2.42 24.54 5.77
CA LEU A 301 3.47 24.28 6.76
C LEU A 301 4.75 23.86 6.04
N GLU A 302 5.83 24.57 6.31
CA GLU A 302 7.17 24.22 5.86
C GLU A 302 7.91 23.49 6.99
N LYS A 303 8.88 22.63 6.64
CA LYS A 303 9.53 21.73 7.61
C LYS A 303 10.24 22.45 8.76
N ASP A 304 10.75 23.65 8.50
CA ASP A 304 11.53 24.42 9.46
C ASP A 304 10.68 25.37 10.31
N PHE A 305 9.37 25.45 10.05
CA PHE A 305 8.50 26.33 10.83
C PHE A 305 8.41 25.88 12.29
N ARG A 306 8.54 26.86 13.17
CA ARG A 306 8.36 26.69 14.61
C ARG A 306 6.89 26.71 14.97
N PHE A 307 6.53 26.05 16.07
CA PHE A 307 5.12 26.00 16.49
C PHE A 307 4.50 27.41 16.66
N LEU A 308 5.23 28.37 17.25
CA LEU A 308 4.75 29.75 17.39
C LEU A 308 4.54 30.48 16.06
N GLU A 309 5.37 30.21 15.06
CA GLU A 309 5.24 30.82 13.74
C GLU A 309 3.97 30.32 13.04
N ILE A 310 3.69 29.02 13.20
CA ILE A 310 2.47 28.41 12.67
C ILE A 310 1.26 28.95 13.43
N LEU A 311 1.35 29.06 14.76
CA LEU A 311 0.27 29.62 15.58
C LEU A 311 -0.12 31.02 15.15
N GLY A 312 0.87 31.89 14.90
CA GLY A 312 0.64 33.23 14.36
C GLY A 312 -0.06 33.21 12.99
N ARG A 313 0.39 32.34 12.08
CA ARG A 313 -0.22 32.19 10.75
C ARG A 313 -1.65 31.64 10.82
N THR A 314 -1.91 30.64 11.67
CA THR A 314 -3.26 30.10 11.88
C THR A 314 -4.19 31.18 12.41
N ARG A 315 -3.75 31.95 13.42
CA ARG A 315 -4.51 33.09 13.96
C ARG A 315 -4.84 34.11 12.86
N ASP A 316 -3.85 34.52 12.08
CA ASP A 316 -4.03 35.54 11.05
C ASP A 316 -4.95 35.04 9.91
N ALA A 317 -4.84 33.77 9.52
CA ALA A 317 -5.71 33.15 8.53
C ALA A 317 -7.18 33.06 9.00
N LEU A 318 -7.40 32.77 10.29
CA LEU A 318 -8.73 32.78 10.89
C LEU A 318 -9.32 34.19 10.94
N ALA A 319 -8.53 35.19 11.32
CA ALA A 319 -8.97 36.59 11.35
C ALA A 319 -9.36 37.10 9.95
N GLU A 320 -8.55 36.78 8.93
CA GLU A 320 -8.85 37.11 7.54
C GLU A 320 -10.12 36.39 7.04
N ALA A 321 -10.29 35.10 7.36
CA ALA A 321 -11.50 34.35 7.03
C ALA A 321 -12.75 34.94 7.71
N ALA A 322 -12.65 35.33 8.97
CA ALA A 322 -13.73 35.96 9.73
C ALA A 322 -14.21 37.26 9.07
N GLY A 323 -13.27 38.07 8.55
CA GLY A 323 -13.58 39.34 7.87
C GLY A 323 -14.39 39.18 6.58
N TRP A 324 -14.37 38.00 5.96
CA TRP A 324 -15.09 37.71 4.70
C TRP A 324 -16.20 36.66 4.85
N GLN A 325 -16.50 36.22 6.07
CA GLN A 325 -17.37 35.06 6.32
C GLN A 325 -18.81 35.18 5.82
N GLU A 326 -19.34 36.40 5.69
CA GLU A 326 -20.70 36.63 5.19
C GLU A 326 -20.81 36.58 3.66
N TYR A 327 -19.68 36.73 2.96
CA TYR A 327 -19.60 36.60 1.51
C TYR A 327 -19.22 35.18 1.05
N PHE A 328 -19.14 34.23 2.00
CA PHE A 328 -18.88 32.83 1.68
C PHE A 328 -20.17 32.13 1.25
N ASP A 329 -20.15 31.51 0.07
CA ASP A 329 -21.23 30.64 -0.40
C ASP A 329 -20.88 29.17 -0.10
N PRO A 330 -21.55 28.51 0.85
CA PRO A 330 -21.28 27.11 1.20
C PRO A 330 -21.51 26.13 0.03
N SER A 331 -22.31 26.52 -0.98
CA SER A 331 -22.56 25.68 -2.15
C SER A 331 -21.38 25.62 -3.13
N ALA A 332 -20.42 26.55 -3.02
CA ALA A 332 -19.18 26.51 -3.79
C ALA A 332 -18.27 25.33 -3.38
N VAL A 333 -18.51 24.73 -2.21
CA VAL A 333 -17.76 23.59 -1.69
C VAL A 333 -18.57 22.30 -1.89
N LEU A 334 -18.82 21.93 -3.14
CA LEU A 334 -19.40 20.62 -3.46
C LEU A 334 -18.27 19.57 -3.52
N GLY A 335 -18.04 18.88 -2.40
CA GLY A 335 -17.01 17.82 -2.26
C GLY A 335 -16.64 17.46 -0.80
N THR A 336 -17.45 17.91 0.16
CA THR A 336 -17.16 17.99 1.60
C THR A 336 -17.07 16.65 2.33
N GLU A 337 -17.61 15.56 1.79
CA GLU A 337 -17.51 14.20 2.39
C GLU A 337 -16.07 13.68 2.56
N SER A 338 -15.10 14.38 1.96
CA SER A 338 -13.66 14.08 2.08
C SER A 338 -12.90 15.06 2.99
N SER A 339 -13.60 16.01 3.62
CA SER A 339 -12.99 17.12 4.40
C SER A 339 -12.67 16.74 5.86
N VAL A 340 -11.65 17.41 6.41
CA VAL A 340 -11.30 17.34 7.84
C VAL A 340 -11.64 18.67 8.49
N ALA A 341 -12.35 18.63 9.62
CA ALA A 341 -12.91 19.81 10.26
C ALA A 341 -12.43 20.02 11.71
N PHE A 342 -12.58 21.26 12.17
CA PHE A 342 -12.34 21.68 13.56
C PHE A 342 -13.51 22.53 14.06
N HIS A 343 -13.96 22.25 15.28
CA HIS A 343 -14.98 23.03 15.98
C HIS A 343 -14.54 23.26 17.42
N SER A 344 -14.83 24.44 17.97
CA SER A 344 -14.52 24.74 19.36
C SER A 344 -15.66 25.45 20.08
N THR A 345 -15.75 25.22 21.38
CA THR A 345 -16.70 25.89 22.28
C THR A 345 -16.11 26.04 23.68
N ILE A 346 -16.72 26.93 24.47
CA ILE A 346 -16.45 27.10 25.90
C ILE A 346 -17.70 26.58 26.63
N LEU A 347 -17.51 25.58 27.49
CA LEU A 347 -18.58 25.05 28.32
C LEU A 347 -18.52 25.74 29.69
N PRO A 348 -19.57 26.50 30.07
CA PRO A 348 -19.63 27.09 31.40
C PRO A 348 -19.69 26.00 32.49
N GLY A 349 -19.24 26.36 33.69
CA GLY A 349 -19.38 25.54 34.89
C GLY A 349 -20.83 25.42 35.36
N TRP A 350 -21.01 25.27 36.67
CA TRP A 350 -22.34 25.33 37.28
C TRP A 350 -22.88 26.76 37.25
N ASP A 351 -24.16 26.90 36.94
CA ASP A 351 -24.92 28.15 37.05
C ASP A 351 -26.21 27.89 37.85
N GLN A 352 -26.89 28.94 38.32
CA GLN A 352 -28.08 28.81 39.15
C GLN A 352 -29.18 29.79 38.74
N VAL A 353 -30.41 29.29 38.66
CA VAL A 353 -31.58 30.09 38.34
C VAL A 353 -32.81 29.62 39.11
N GLY A 354 -33.48 30.53 39.84
CA GLY A 354 -34.73 30.23 40.56
C GLY A 354 -34.68 29.01 41.49
N GLY A 355 -33.54 28.74 42.14
CA GLY A 355 -33.36 27.57 43.01
C GLY A 355 -32.98 26.26 42.29
N ILE A 356 -32.74 26.29 40.98
CA ILE A 356 -32.19 25.18 40.19
C ILE A 356 -30.74 25.48 39.85
N GLU A 357 -29.83 24.62 40.29
CA GLU A 357 -28.46 24.59 39.78
C GLU A 357 -28.42 23.76 38.49
N PHE A 358 -27.70 24.22 37.48
CA PHE A 358 -27.57 23.48 36.23
C PHE A 358 -26.17 23.55 35.63
N ARG A 359 -25.85 22.56 34.80
CA ARG A 359 -24.67 22.55 33.92
C ARG A 359 -24.93 21.76 32.65
N ILE A 360 -24.17 22.02 31.60
CA ILE A 360 -24.20 21.24 30.37
C ILE A 360 -23.41 19.93 30.58
N LEU A 361 -24.03 18.79 30.30
CA LEU A 361 -23.37 17.47 30.30
C LEU A 361 -22.78 17.16 28.91
N GLN A 362 -23.63 17.24 27.89
CA GLN A 362 -23.28 16.90 26.52
C GLN A 362 -23.92 17.87 25.53
N GLU A 363 -23.22 18.09 24.42
CA GLU A 363 -23.66 18.87 23.27
C GLU A 363 -23.22 18.08 22.04
N GLN A 364 -24.18 17.72 21.18
CA GLN A 364 -23.94 16.98 19.94
C GLN A 364 -24.53 17.77 18.78
N MET A 365 -23.70 18.04 17.78
CA MET A 365 -24.14 18.62 16.53
C MET A 365 -24.04 17.58 15.43
N SER A 366 -25.06 17.50 14.58
CA SER A 366 -24.90 16.82 13.32
C SER A 366 -23.86 17.55 12.50
N ALA A 367 -22.82 16.81 12.18
CA ALA A 367 -21.72 17.29 11.38
C ALA A 367 -22.24 17.82 10.03
N GLU A 368 -21.73 18.97 9.65
CA GLU A 368 -21.54 19.29 8.24
C GLU A 368 -20.77 18.12 7.59
N PRO A 369 -21.05 17.78 6.32
CA PRO A 369 -20.46 16.62 5.65
C PRO A 369 -18.93 16.68 5.74
N CYS A 370 -18.32 15.89 6.61
CA CYS A 370 -16.87 15.78 6.77
C CYS A 370 -16.56 14.34 7.16
N LYS A 371 -15.37 13.85 6.82
CA LYS A 371 -14.99 12.48 7.17
C LYS A 371 -14.46 12.36 8.61
N LEU A 372 -13.94 13.45 9.15
CA LEU A 372 -13.25 13.53 10.43
C LEU A 372 -13.36 14.95 11.00
N ARG A 373 -13.71 15.08 12.27
CA ARG A 373 -13.82 16.37 12.96
C ARG A 373 -13.22 16.31 14.35
N LEU A 374 -12.34 17.26 14.67
CA LEU A 374 -11.90 17.50 16.04
C LEU A 374 -12.80 18.56 16.68
N PHE A 375 -13.50 18.18 17.74
CA PHE A 375 -14.27 19.09 18.58
C PHE A 375 -13.48 19.38 19.86
N CYS A 376 -13.36 20.65 20.21
CA CYS A 376 -12.62 21.14 21.37
C CYS A 376 -13.57 21.90 22.30
N ALA A 377 -13.77 21.41 23.52
CA ALA A 377 -14.61 22.05 24.52
C ALA A 377 -13.77 22.40 25.76
N GLN A 378 -13.55 23.69 25.99
CA GLN A 378 -12.84 24.19 27.17
C GLN A 378 -13.82 24.34 28.34
N GLY A 379 -13.57 23.62 29.43
CA GLY A 379 -14.21 23.85 30.73
C GLY A 379 -13.25 24.54 31.72
N GLU A 380 -13.66 24.69 32.98
CA GLU A 380 -12.87 25.41 34.00
C GLU A 380 -11.53 24.76 34.35
N SER A 381 -11.46 23.42 34.41
CA SER A 381 -10.27 22.68 34.82
C SER A 381 -9.84 21.59 33.84
N ARG A 382 -10.58 21.45 32.73
CA ARG A 382 -10.40 20.36 31.76
C ARG A 382 -10.68 20.84 30.34
N LEU A 383 -9.92 20.31 29.40
CA LEU A 383 -10.12 20.51 27.97
C LEU A 383 -10.55 19.17 27.35
N ARG A 384 -11.81 19.11 26.91
CA ARG A 384 -12.35 17.92 26.27
C ARG A 384 -12.10 18.00 24.77
N LEU A 385 -11.34 17.05 24.25
CA LEU A 385 -11.13 16.82 22.83
C LEU A 385 -11.99 15.63 22.40
N GLU A 386 -12.81 15.80 21.37
CA GLU A 386 -13.65 14.73 20.85
C GLU A 386 -13.43 14.59 19.35
N ILE A 387 -12.96 13.42 18.93
CA ILE A 387 -12.72 13.12 17.51
C ILE A 387 -13.94 12.39 16.98
N HIS A 388 -14.71 13.05 16.12
CA HIS A 388 -15.83 12.45 15.41
C HIS A 388 -15.36 11.92 14.05
N TYR A 389 -15.70 10.66 13.73
CA TYR A 389 -15.24 9.98 12.53
C TYR A 389 -16.29 9.00 11.98
N HIS A 390 -16.22 8.70 10.69
CA HIS A 390 -17.04 7.62 10.11
C HIS A 390 -16.36 6.27 10.28
N GLY A 391 -17.01 5.34 10.97
CA GLY A 391 -16.49 3.98 11.20
C GLY A 391 -16.27 3.16 9.93
N SER A 392 -16.95 3.50 8.83
CA SER A 392 -16.68 2.91 7.52
C SER A 392 -15.35 3.35 6.89
N ARG A 393 -14.79 4.49 7.32
CA ARG A 393 -13.50 5.03 6.85
C ARG A 393 -12.35 4.85 7.83
N PHE A 394 -12.64 4.86 9.13
CA PHE A 394 -11.61 4.82 10.17
C PHE A 394 -11.92 3.73 11.20
N ALA A 395 -10.90 2.95 11.55
CA ALA A 395 -10.98 2.06 12.71
C ALA A 395 -10.97 2.90 13.99
N ARG A 396 -11.62 2.40 15.05
CA ARG A 396 -11.60 3.08 16.35
C ARG A 396 -10.18 3.17 16.91
N GLU A 397 -9.39 2.14 16.68
CA GLU A 397 -8.02 2.00 17.13
C GLU A 397 -7.10 3.05 16.49
N ASP A 398 -7.29 3.33 15.19
CA ASP A 398 -6.56 4.37 14.47
C ASP A 398 -6.88 5.77 15.02
N ILE A 399 -8.14 6.02 15.37
CA ILE A 399 -8.57 7.29 15.97
C ILE A 399 -8.04 7.44 17.40
N GLN A 400 -7.95 6.35 18.15
CA GLN A 400 -7.34 6.37 19.48
C GLN A 400 -5.85 6.71 19.40
N ARG A 401 -5.14 6.17 18.42
CA ARG A 401 -3.75 6.55 18.14
C ARG A 401 -3.64 8.01 17.74
N LEU A 402 -4.52 8.49 16.87
CA LEU A 402 -4.55 9.89 16.44
C LEU A 402 -4.74 10.86 17.62
N ALA A 403 -5.58 10.50 18.60
CA ALA A 403 -5.77 11.26 19.83
C ALA A 403 -4.49 11.30 20.68
N GLN A 404 -3.83 10.15 20.88
CA GLN A 404 -2.56 10.08 21.63
C GLN A 404 -1.43 10.87 20.94
N GLN A 405 -1.35 10.79 19.62
CA GLN A 405 -0.36 11.57 18.84
C GLN A 405 -0.61 13.07 18.96
N LEU A 406 -1.88 13.50 18.98
CA LEU A 406 -2.25 14.89 19.20
C LEU A 406 -1.85 15.37 20.61
N GLU A 407 -2.08 14.56 21.63
CA GLU A 407 -1.66 14.83 23.01
C GLU A 407 -0.14 14.99 23.12
N VAL A 408 0.63 14.00 22.65
CA VAL A 408 2.11 14.05 22.67
C VAL A 408 2.65 15.28 21.94
N LEU A 409 2.10 15.58 20.75
CA LEU A 409 2.50 16.75 19.98
C LEU A 409 2.14 18.04 20.73
N LEU A 410 0.94 18.15 21.28
CA LEU A 410 0.47 19.31 22.05
C LEU A 410 1.38 19.57 23.24
N GLU A 411 1.64 18.55 24.07
CA GLU A 411 2.47 18.64 25.27
C GLU A 411 3.88 19.14 24.94
N ALA A 412 4.52 18.53 23.93
CA ALA A 412 5.85 18.93 23.49
C ALA A 412 5.86 20.35 22.87
N ALA A 413 4.82 20.68 22.10
CA ALA A 413 4.69 21.99 21.46
C ALA A 413 4.56 23.12 22.49
N VAL A 414 3.71 22.96 23.51
CA VAL A 414 3.50 24.02 24.52
C VAL A 414 4.64 24.10 25.53
N ALA A 415 5.36 23.00 25.77
CA ALA A 415 6.55 23.01 26.62
C ALA A 415 7.72 23.77 25.96
N ASN A 416 7.90 23.63 24.64
CA ASN A 416 8.98 24.29 23.89
C ASN A 416 8.49 24.85 22.54
N PRO A 417 7.72 25.94 22.55
CA PRO A 417 6.98 26.42 21.38
C PRO A 417 7.87 27.06 20.29
N GLN A 418 9.18 27.19 20.55
CA GLN A 418 10.23 27.58 19.60
C GLN A 418 10.82 26.41 18.80
N THR A 419 10.44 25.17 19.12
CA THR A 419 10.92 23.99 18.41
C THR A 419 10.27 23.91 17.03
N ALA A 420 11.06 23.53 16.02
CA ALA A 420 10.54 23.24 14.68
C ALA A 420 9.55 22.07 14.77
N VAL A 421 8.38 22.20 14.15
CA VAL A 421 7.33 21.17 14.24
C VAL A 421 7.77 19.82 13.69
N SER A 422 8.70 19.79 12.73
CA SER A 422 9.35 18.56 12.23
C SER A 422 10.14 17.78 13.29
N ARG A 423 10.55 18.43 14.38
CA ARG A 423 11.33 17.82 15.47
C ARG A 423 10.51 17.48 16.71
N LEU A 424 9.25 17.91 16.75
CA LEU A 424 8.37 17.54 17.85
C LEU A 424 8.01 16.05 17.76
N PRO A 425 7.93 15.35 18.91
CA PRO A 425 7.55 13.95 18.95
C PRO A 425 6.09 13.77 18.54
N LEU A 426 5.82 12.67 17.86
CA LEU A 426 4.45 12.22 17.54
C LEU A 426 4.06 10.97 18.31
N MET A 427 5.01 10.31 18.96
CA MET A 427 4.81 9.05 19.67
C MET A 427 5.37 9.17 21.09
N SER A 428 4.78 8.42 22.02
CA SER A 428 5.33 8.29 23.37
C SER A 428 6.65 7.53 23.35
N GLU A 429 7.47 7.69 24.40
CA GLU A 429 8.68 6.88 24.57
C GLU A 429 8.37 5.37 24.63
N VAL A 430 7.20 4.97 25.14
CA VAL A 430 6.76 3.57 25.18
C VAL A 430 6.49 3.04 23.77
N GLU A 431 5.82 3.81 22.92
CA GLU A 431 5.61 3.42 21.51
C GLU A 431 6.94 3.39 20.74
N ARG A 432 7.82 4.37 21.01
CA ARG A 432 9.16 4.42 20.42
C ARG A 432 9.99 3.19 20.79
N GLU A 433 10.02 2.81 22.06
CA GLU A 433 10.72 1.61 22.55
C GLU A 433 10.11 0.34 21.94
N ARG A 434 8.78 0.27 21.80
CA ARG A 434 8.11 -0.85 21.16
C ARG A 434 8.56 -1.06 19.71
N ILE A 435 8.58 0.02 18.91
CA ILE A 435 8.95 -0.04 17.49
C ILE A 435 10.45 -0.30 17.32
N LEU A 436 11.30 0.42 18.06
CA LEU A 436 12.75 0.33 17.86
C LEU A 436 13.37 -0.90 18.53
N VAL A 437 12.82 -1.35 19.66
CA VAL A 437 13.41 -2.39 20.50
C VAL A 437 12.51 -3.62 20.56
N GLU A 438 11.30 -3.54 21.13
CA GLU A 438 10.49 -4.74 21.43
C GLU A 438 10.19 -5.60 20.20
N TRP A 439 9.71 -5.00 19.10
CA TRP A 439 9.43 -5.71 17.85
C TRP A 439 10.68 -6.14 17.07
N ASN A 440 11.84 -5.67 17.51
CA ASN A 440 13.15 -5.90 16.91
C ASN A 440 14.06 -6.78 17.79
N LYS A 441 13.56 -7.33 18.90
CA LYS A 441 14.23 -8.34 19.74
C LYS A 441 14.22 -9.70 19.03
N THR A 442 15.05 -9.82 18.00
CA THR A 442 15.12 -11.01 17.13
C THR A 442 16.40 -11.82 17.30
N GLU A 443 17.23 -11.49 18.29
CA GLU A 443 18.51 -12.14 18.52
C GLU A 443 18.34 -13.65 18.72
N ALA A 444 19.05 -14.45 17.92
CA ALA A 444 19.05 -15.89 18.04
C ALA A 444 20.42 -16.47 17.67
N ALA A 445 20.86 -17.47 18.44
CA ALA A 445 22.10 -18.17 18.12
C ALA A 445 21.99 -18.94 16.79
N TYR A 446 23.02 -18.84 15.97
CA TYR A 446 23.22 -19.63 14.76
C TYR A 446 24.71 -20.02 14.62
N PRO A 447 25.05 -21.08 13.87
CA PRO A 447 26.43 -21.52 13.71
C PRO A 447 27.31 -20.47 13.03
N ALA A 448 28.47 -20.17 13.62
CA ALA A 448 29.49 -19.30 13.03
C ALA A 448 30.42 -20.10 12.10
N GLU A 449 29.84 -20.78 11.11
CA GLU A 449 30.55 -21.61 10.12
C GLU A 449 30.21 -21.18 8.69
N CYS A 450 30.97 -21.65 7.71
CA CYS A 450 30.59 -21.53 6.30
C CYS A 450 29.49 -22.53 5.95
N ILE A 451 28.57 -22.16 5.04
CA ILE A 451 27.40 -23.00 4.70
C ILE A 451 27.78 -24.41 4.22
N HIS A 452 28.91 -24.57 3.52
CA HIS A 452 29.38 -25.87 3.04
C HIS A 452 29.84 -26.80 4.18
N LYS A 453 30.26 -26.25 5.33
CA LYS A 453 30.57 -27.04 6.54
C LYS A 453 29.33 -27.64 7.15
N LEU A 454 28.21 -26.89 7.18
CA LEU A 454 26.93 -27.41 7.64
C LEU A 454 26.42 -28.54 6.74
N PHE A 455 26.62 -28.41 5.42
CA PHE A 455 26.36 -29.50 4.49
C PHE A 455 27.24 -30.74 4.79
N GLU A 456 28.56 -30.57 4.98
CA GLU A 456 29.47 -31.68 5.32
C GLU A 456 29.10 -32.40 6.62
N GLN A 457 28.64 -31.65 7.64
CA GLN A 457 28.12 -32.24 8.87
C GLN A 457 26.89 -33.11 8.60
N GLN A 458 26.02 -32.67 7.68
CA GLN A 458 24.86 -33.46 7.28
C GLN A 458 25.24 -34.71 6.47
N VAL A 459 26.26 -34.61 5.61
CA VAL A 459 26.82 -35.76 4.89
C VAL A 459 27.29 -36.85 5.84
N ALA A 460 27.93 -36.47 6.95
CA ALA A 460 28.37 -37.43 7.98
C ALA A 460 27.19 -38.10 8.72
N ARG A 461 26.04 -37.43 8.81
CA ARG A 461 24.84 -37.95 9.51
C ARG A 461 23.97 -38.85 8.64
N VAL A 462 23.74 -38.48 7.38
CA VAL A 462 22.81 -39.18 6.47
C VAL A 462 23.42 -39.43 5.08
N PRO A 463 24.58 -40.11 4.99
CA PRO A 463 25.37 -40.18 3.77
C PRO A 463 24.62 -40.78 2.58
N ASP A 464 23.78 -41.78 2.82
CA ASP A 464 23.14 -42.57 1.75
C ASP A 464 21.74 -42.02 1.38
N ARG A 465 21.28 -40.93 2.01
CA ARG A 465 20.02 -40.27 1.66
C ARG A 465 20.20 -39.45 0.39
N THR A 466 19.16 -39.39 -0.46
CA THR A 466 19.14 -38.50 -1.63
C THR A 466 19.24 -37.04 -1.20
N ALA A 467 20.25 -36.32 -1.67
CA ALA A 467 20.45 -34.89 -1.39
C ALA A 467 19.85 -34.01 -2.47
N VAL A 468 20.05 -34.37 -3.75
CA VAL A 468 19.57 -33.60 -4.90
C VAL A 468 19.02 -34.52 -5.97
N ARG A 469 17.95 -34.07 -6.63
CA ARG A 469 17.30 -34.74 -7.76
C ARG A 469 16.98 -33.74 -8.86
N CYS A 470 17.26 -34.11 -10.11
CA CYS A 470 16.75 -33.45 -11.30
C CYS A 470 16.21 -34.54 -12.22
N GLU A 471 14.88 -34.55 -12.40
CA GLU A 471 14.16 -35.63 -13.11
C GLU A 471 14.53 -37.04 -12.57
N GLU A 472 15.06 -37.91 -13.44
CA GLU A 472 15.49 -39.27 -13.09
C GLU A 472 16.84 -39.31 -12.38
N LYS A 473 17.71 -38.32 -12.62
CA LYS A 473 19.04 -38.26 -12.02
C LYS A 473 18.95 -37.82 -10.57
N SER A 474 19.68 -38.50 -9.70
CA SER A 474 19.78 -38.14 -8.28
C SER A 474 21.16 -38.46 -7.73
N LEU A 475 21.60 -37.68 -6.74
CA LEU A 475 22.80 -37.93 -5.97
C LEU A 475 22.46 -37.99 -4.49
N SER A 476 23.03 -38.97 -3.79
CA SER A 476 23.04 -39.01 -2.33
C SER A 476 23.92 -37.90 -1.74
N TYR A 477 23.79 -37.65 -0.43
CA TYR A 477 24.66 -36.72 0.29
C TYR A 477 26.14 -37.08 0.12
N ARG A 478 26.48 -38.37 0.20
CA ARG A 478 27.84 -38.87 -0.02
C ARG A 478 28.31 -38.59 -1.45
N GLU A 479 27.55 -38.98 -2.46
CA GLU A 479 27.94 -38.81 -3.87
C GLU A 479 28.07 -37.33 -4.24
N LEU A 480 27.14 -36.48 -3.80
CA LEU A 480 27.20 -35.04 -4.02
C LEU A 480 28.45 -34.42 -3.36
N ASN A 481 28.78 -34.86 -2.14
CA ASN A 481 29.96 -34.40 -1.43
C ASN A 481 31.25 -34.82 -2.14
N GLU A 482 31.37 -36.10 -2.52
CA GLU A 482 32.57 -36.62 -3.20
C GLU A 482 32.79 -35.97 -4.57
N GLN A 483 31.73 -35.78 -5.36
CA GLN A 483 31.84 -35.10 -6.66
C GLN A 483 32.21 -33.63 -6.50
N SER A 484 31.57 -32.91 -5.57
CA SER A 484 31.90 -31.51 -5.30
C SER A 484 33.31 -31.34 -4.74
N ASN A 485 33.80 -32.28 -3.93
CA ASN A 485 35.19 -32.30 -3.45
C ASN A 485 36.19 -32.44 -4.60
N ARG A 486 35.97 -33.37 -5.53
CA ARG A 486 36.86 -33.56 -6.70
C ARG A 486 36.97 -32.28 -7.53
N LEU A 487 35.84 -31.63 -7.77
CA LEU A 487 35.80 -30.37 -8.49
C LEU A 487 36.43 -29.22 -7.68
N ALA A 488 36.22 -29.17 -6.36
CA ALA A 488 36.86 -28.17 -5.48
C ALA A 488 38.39 -28.26 -5.52
N HIS A 489 38.96 -29.48 -5.48
CA HIS A 489 40.40 -29.69 -5.64
C HIS A 489 40.93 -29.27 -7.01
N ALA A 490 40.11 -29.35 -8.06
CA ALA A 490 40.47 -28.82 -9.37
C ALA A 490 40.45 -27.29 -9.37
N LEU A 491 39.40 -26.67 -8.84
CA LEU A 491 39.27 -25.22 -8.73
C LEU A 491 40.41 -24.59 -7.92
N ARG A 492 40.84 -25.20 -6.81
CA ARG A 492 41.99 -24.72 -6.03
C ARG A 492 43.30 -24.75 -6.83
N LYS A 493 43.47 -25.71 -7.74
CA LYS A 493 44.63 -25.73 -8.66
C LYS A 493 44.59 -24.63 -9.71
N LEU A 494 43.40 -24.08 -9.99
CA LEU A 494 43.20 -22.91 -10.85
C LEU A 494 43.30 -21.59 -10.06
N GLY A 495 43.68 -21.64 -8.79
CA GLY A 495 43.87 -20.46 -7.95
C GLY A 495 42.61 -19.98 -7.22
N VAL A 496 41.50 -20.73 -7.26
CA VAL A 496 40.29 -20.37 -6.49
C VAL A 496 40.56 -20.52 -4.99
N GLY A 497 40.26 -19.45 -4.25
CA GLY A 497 40.31 -19.39 -2.78
C GLY A 497 39.32 -18.34 -2.24
N PRO A 498 39.49 -17.88 -0.97
CA PRO A 498 38.67 -16.83 -0.37
C PRO A 498 38.45 -15.62 -1.30
N ASP A 499 37.19 -15.16 -1.37
CA ASP A 499 36.71 -14.05 -2.22
C ASP A 499 36.96 -14.17 -3.73
N SER A 500 37.48 -15.30 -4.21
CA SER A 500 37.62 -15.56 -5.65
C SER A 500 36.26 -15.80 -6.28
N LEU A 501 35.93 -15.06 -7.33
CA LEU A 501 34.65 -15.17 -8.03
C LEU A 501 34.71 -16.26 -9.11
N VAL A 502 33.77 -17.20 -9.08
CA VAL A 502 33.63 -18.27 -10.08
C VAL A 502 32.24 -18.18 -10.71
N ALA A 503 32.18 -17.92 -12.01
CA ALA A 503 30.93 -17.84 -12.74
C ALA A 503 30.33 -19.24 -12.98
N VAL A 504 29.01 -19.35 -12.88
CA VAL A 504 28.25 -20.59 -13.13
C VAL A 504 27.21 -20.33 -14.21
N LEU A 505 27.45 -20.84 -15.41
CA LEU A 505 26.54 -20.80 -16.56
C LEU A 505 26.07 -22.24 -16.86
N LEU A 506 25.08 -22.72 -16.12
CA LEU A 506 24.56 -24.09 -16.20
C LEU A 506 23.03 -24.08 -16.16
N ASP A 507 22.42 -25.06 -16.82
CA ASP A 507 21.00 -25.33 -16.64
C ASP A 507 20.75 -26.11 -15.33
N ARG A 508 19.49 -26.12 -14.89
CA ARG A 508 19.09 -26.83 -13.65
C ARG A 508 19.39 -28.32 -13.78
N SER A 509 20.33 -28.78 -13.00
CA SER A 509 20.90 -30.13 -13.09
C SER A 509 21.54 -30.52 -11.75
N VAL A 510 21.82 -31.81 -11.55
CA VAL A 510 22.56 -32.23 -10.34
C VAL A 510 24.00 -31.69 -10.38
N GLU A 511 24.56 -31.56 -11.58
CA GLU A 511 25.87 -30.98 -11.88
C GLU A 511 25.96 -29.50 -11.48
N MET A 512 24.87 -28.73 -11.60
CA MET A 512 24.79 -27.36 -11.08
C MET A 512 25.05 -27.31 -9.57
N MET A 513 24.53 -28.26 -8.80
CA MET A 513 24.76 -28.31 -7.35
C MET A 513 26.15 -28.82 -6.99
N VAL A 514 26.71 -29.74 -7.79
CA VAL A 514 28.12 -30.11 -7.69
C VAL A 514 29.01 -28.89 -7.87
N ALA A 515 28.73 -28.04 -8.86
CA ALA A 515 29.46 -26.80 -9.13
C ALA A 515 29.38 -25.80 -7.97
N VAL A 516 28.17 -25.50 -7.49
CA VAL A 516 27.95 -24.56 -6.37
C VAL A 516 28.71 -25.02 -5.12
N LEU A 517 28.54 -26.28 -4.71
CA LEU A 517 29.22 -26.79 -3.53
C LEU A 517 30.74 -26.84 -3.72
N ALA A 518 31.23 -27.18 -4.91
CA ALA A 518 32.65 -27.21 -5.20
C ALA A 518 33.31 -25.84 -5.09
N ILE A 519 32.65 -24.78 -5.56
CA ILE A 519 33.14 -23.41 -5.44
C ILE A 519 33.26 -23.02 -3.97
N LEU A 520 32.19 -23.24 -3.19
CA LEU A 520 32.16 -22.93 -1.76
C LEU A 520 33.23 -23.73 -0.98
N LYS A 521 33.42 -25.01 -1.31
CA LYS A 521 34.45 -25.89 -0.72
C LYS A 521 35.88 -25.52 -1.13
N ALA A 522 36.06 -24.95 -2.32
CA ALA A 522 37.33 -24.37 -2.75
C ALA A 522 37.64 -23.05 -2.01
N GLY A 523 36.64 -22.47 -1.34
CA GLY A 523 36.71 -21.20 -0.62
C GLY A 523 36.28 -20.00 -1.46
N GLY A 524 35.86 -20.19 -2.72
CA GLY A 524 35.41 -19.12 -3.60
C GLY A 524 33.92 -18.80 -3.44
N ALA A 525 33.50 -17.74 -4.13
CA ALA A 525 32.11 -17.30 -4.21
C ALA A 525 31.57 -17.54 -5.63
N TYR A 526 30.36 -18.09 -5.72
CA TYR A 526 29.76 -18.34 -7.03
C TYR A 526 29.02 -17.10 -7.57
N VAL A 527 29.14 -16.88 -8.88
CA VAL A 527 28.45 -15.83 -9.63
C VAL A 527 27.50 -16.50 -10.63
N PRO A 528 26.23 -16.71 -10.28
CA PRO A 528 25.31 -17.42 -11.14
C PRO A 528 24.89 -16.55 -12.33
N LEU A 529 25.00 -17.12 -13.52
CA LEU A 529 24.63 -16.48 -14.78
C LEU A 529 23.37 -17.14 -15.34
N ASN A 530 22.45 -16.33 -15.85
CA ASN A 530 21.22 -16.85 -16.44
C ASN A 530 21.47 -17.31 -17.88
N THR A 531 21.13 -18.56 -18.20
CA THR A 531 21.38 -19.15 -19.53
C THR A 531 20.54 -18.50 -20.64
N ASP A 532 19.47 -17.83 -20.28
CA ASP A 532 18.62 -17.04 -21.19
C ASP A 532 19.14 -15.64 -21.50
N ASN A 533 20.16 -15.16 -20.76
CA ASN A 533 20.70 -13.82 -21.00
C ASN A 533 21.50 -13.77 -22.32
N PRO A 534 21.43 -12.65 -23.07
CA PRO A 534 22.27 -12.46 -24.23
C PRO A 534 23.74 -12.32 -23.83
N LYS A 535 24.66 -12.68 -24.76
CA LYS A 535 26.12 -12.65 -24.51
C LYS A 535 26.62 -11.31 -23.96
N ALA A 536 26.11 -10.20 -24.49
CA ALA A 536 26.48 -8.86 -24.05
C ALA A 536 26.17 -8.65 -22.55
N ARG A 537 25.02 -9.14 -22.09
CA ARG A 537 24.61 -9.08 -20.68
C ARG A 537 25.45 -9.98 -19.80
N LEU A 538 25.75 -11.19 -20.27
CA LEU A 538 26.65 -12.13 -19.58
C LEU A 538 28.05 -11.53 -19.40
N GLN A 539 28.60 -10.90 -20.44
CA GLN A 539 29.92 -10.26 -20.40
C GLN A 539 30.04 -9.22 -19.28
N GLN A 540 29.00 -8.42 -19.06
CA GLN A 540 28.98 -7.38 -18.01
C GLN A 540 29.06 -7.96 -16.59
N GLN A 541 28.79 -9.25 -16.41
CA GLN A 541 28.80 -9.94 -15.12
C GLN A 541 30.07 -10.77 -14.89
N LEU A 542 30.99 -10.79 -15.86
CA LEU A 542 32.24 -11.54 -15.81
C LEU A 542 33.44 -10.72 -15.31
N ASP A 543 33.23 -9.44 -14.99
CA ASP A 543 34.31 -8.62 -14.45
C ASP A 543 34.78 -9.17 -13.09
N GLY A 544 36.10 -9.29 -12.91
CA GLY A 544 36.71 -9.89 -11.73
C GLY A 544 36.52 -11.41 -11.57
N VAL A 545 35.87 -12.11 -12.50
CA VAL A 545 35.69 -13.58 -12.45
C VAL A 545 36.98 -14.31 -12.83
N ALA A 546 37.40 -15.26 -12.00
CA ALA A 546 38.62 -16.04 -12.21
C ALA A 546 38.41 -17.27 -13.10
N VAL A 547 37.29 -17.97 -12.90
CA VAL A 547 36.95 -19.23 -13.58
C VAL A 547 35.48 -19.21 -13.99
N LEU A 548 35.16 -19.75 -15.17
CA LEU A 548 33.80 -19.94 -15.65
C LEU A 548 33.48 -21.43 -15.75
N LEU A 549 32.45 -21.89 -15.04
CA LEU A 549 31.91 -23.24 -15.14
C LEU A 549 30.71 -23.25 -16.08
N THR A 550 30.71 -24.19 -17.04
CA THR A 550 29.66 -24.34 -18.05
C THR A 550 29.47 -25.80 -18.46
N GLN A 551 28.54 -26.04 -19.38
CA GLN A 551 28.28 -27.34 -20.00
C GLN A 551 28.41 -27.25 -21.53
N LEU A 552 28.55 -28.39 -22.22
CA LEU A 552 28.87 -28.47 -23.65
C LEU A 552 27.91 -27.64 -24.51
N ASP A 553 26.60 -27.79 -24.27
CA ASP A 553 25.56 -27.13 -25.06
C ASP A 553 25.54 -25.61 -24.89
N LEU A 554 26.10 -25.10 -23.78
CA LEU A 554 26.17 -23.68 -23.47
C LEU A 554 27.50 -23.03 -23.90
N LEU A 555 28.48 -23.80 -24.40
CA LEU A 555 29.78 -23.25 -24.84
C LEU A 555 29.61 -22.16 -25.90
N THR A 556 28.64 -22.31 -26.80
CA THR A 556 28.35 -21.31 -27.83
C THR A 556 27.79 -20.01 -27.25
N LYS A 557 27.23 -20.02 -26.04
CA LYS A 557 26.73 -18.85 -25.30
C LYS A 557 27.78 -18.19 -24.41
N VAL A 558 28.91 -18.85 -24.14
CA VAL A 558 29.99 -18.27 -23.35
C VAL A 558 30.51 -17.00 -24.04
N PRO A 559 30.60 -15.86 -23.33
CA PRO A 559 31.17 -14.62 -23.87
C PRO A 559 32.68 -14.73 -24.11
N GLU A 560 33.31 -13.71 -24.68
CA GLU A 560 34.77 -13.64 -24.72
C GLU A 560 35.30 -13.46 -23.29
N PHE A 561 35.81 -14.54 -22.72
CA PHE A 561 36.30 -14.60 -21.35
C PHE A 561 37.80 -14.86 -21.34
N GLY A 562 38.57 -13.96 -20.72
CA GLY A 562 40.02 -14.05 -20.62
C GLY A 562 40.53 -15.06 -19.58
N GLY A 563 39.65 -15.60 -18.73
CA GLY A 563 39.98 -16.60 -17.72
C GLY A 563 39.75 -18.04 -18.19
N GLU A 564 39.92 -19.00 -17.27
CA GLU A 564 39.76 -20.42 -17.60
C GLU A 564 38.28 -20.83 -17.61
N THR A 565 37.84 -21.43 -18.72
CA THR A 565 36.50 -22.01 -18.86
C THR A 565 36.57 -23.52 -18.70
N LEU A 566 35.82 -24.06 -17.73
CA LEU A 566 35.73 -25.50 -17.47
C LEU A 566 34.33 -26.02 -17.80
N CYS A 567 34.30 -27.05 -18.65
CA CYS A 567 33.09 -27.73 -19.07
C CYS A 567 32.87 -28.99 -18.21
N LEU A 568 31.72 -29.10 -17.53
CA LEU A 568 31.47 -30.15 -16.54
C LEU A 568 31.09 -31.52 -17.14
N ASP A 569 30.60 -31.55 -18.37
CA ASP A 569 30.13 -32.72 -19.12
C ASP A 569 30.99 -33.04 -20.35
N GLY A 570 32.14 -32.36 -20.52
CA GLY A 570 33.07 -32.59 -21.63
C GLY A 570 34.00 -33.80 -21.46
N GLU A 571 34.55 -34.30 -22.58
CA GLU A 571 35.53 -35.41 -22.63
C GLU A 571 36.82 -35.15 -21.82
N GLN A 572 37.07 -33.89 -21.44
CA GLN A 572 38.25 -33.46 -20.66
C GLN A 572 37.93 -33.18 -19.18
N THR A 573 36.99 -33.89 -18.57
CA THR A 573 36.69 -33.85 -17.12
C THR A 573 37.85 -34.44 -16.28
N LYS A 574 39.04 -33.83 -16.39
CA LYS A 574 40.30 -34.19 -15.72
C LYS A 574 40.18 -34.15 -14.19
N TRP A 575 39.13 -33.56 -13.65
CA TRP A 575 38.88 -33.46 -12.22
C TRP A 575 38.33 -34.76 -11.60
N ASN A 576 37.79 -35.70 -12.38
CA ASN A 576 37.38 -37.02 -11.87
C ASN A 576 38.54 -37.79 -11.22
N SER A 577 39.79 -37.50 -11.59
CA SER A 577 41.00 -38.09 -11.00
C SER A 577 41.44 -37.46 -9.67
N LYS A 578 40.80 -36.37 -9.22
CA LYS A 578 41.15 -35.70 -7.96
C LYS A 578 40.64 -36.47 -6.74
N SER A 579 41.12 -36.07 -5.57
CA SER A 579 40.66 -36.61 -4.28
C SER A 579 39.16 -36.37 -4.09
N SER A 580 38.46 -37.36 -3.55
CA SER A 580 37.08 -37.25 -3.08
C SER A 580 36.97 -36.77 -1.64
N GLU A 581 38.09 -36.62 -0.93
CA GLU A 581 38.13 -36.11 0.45
C GLU A 581 37.84 -34.62 0.52
N ASN A 582 37.23 -34.18 1.63
CA ASN A 582 36.94 -32.76 1.86
C ASN A 582 38.24 -31.94 1.76
N PRO A 583 38.27 -30.86 0.96
CA PRO A 583 39.41 -29.97 0.91
C PRO A 583 39.64 -29.29 2.27
N GLU A 584 40.89 -28.86 2.54
CA GLU A 584 41.19 -28.05 3.72
C GLU A 584 40.38 -26.75 3.72
N LEU A 585 39.77 -26.41 4.85
CA LEU A 585 38.96 -25.20 5.00
C LEU A 585 39.85 -23.95 4.99
N THR A 586 39.69 -23.11 3.98
CA THR A 586 40.38 -21.82 3.87
C THR A 586 39.46 -20.62 4.02
N ALA A 587 38.16 -20.79 3.79
CA ALA A 587 37.17 -19.73 3.95
C ALA A 587 36.67 -19.63 5.40
N THR A 588 36.22 -18.44 5.75
CA THR A 588 35.65 -18.02 7.01
C THR A 588 34.21 -17.54 6.81
N PRO A 589 33.43 -17.35 7.89
CA PRO A 589 32.09 -16.77 7.77
C PRO A 589 32.05 -15.35 7.19
N GLU A 590 33.17 -14.63 7.18
CA GLU A 590 33.27 -13.27 6.63
C GLU A 590 33.55 -13.22 5.13
N ASP A 591 33.99 -14.32 4.54
CA ASP A 591 34.24 -14.40 3.10
C ASP A 591 32.93 -14.53 2.31
N LEU A 592 33.00 -14.15 1.03
CA LEU A 592 31.87 -14.21 0.12
C LEU A 592 31.42 -15.65 -0.14
N ALA A 593 30.10 -15.88 -0.06
CA ALA A 593 29.46 -17.11 -0.50
C ALA A 593 29.00 -16.99 -1.96
N TYR A 594 28.40 -15.85 -2.33
CA TYR A 594 27.95 -15.60 -3.70
C TYR A 594 27.84 -14.11 -4.03
N VAL A 595 27.83 -13.82 -5.33
CA VAL A 595 27.48 -12.50 -5.87
C VAL A 595 26.34 -12.66 -6.86
N ILE A 596 25.18 -12.07 -6.56
CA ILE A 596 24.03 -12.07 -7.46
C ILE A 596 23.85 -10.69 -8.06
N TYR A 597 23.76 -10.63 -9.38
CA TYR A 597 23.58 -9.38 -10.11
C TYR A 597 22.11 -9.04 -10.26
N THR A 598 21.74 -7.83 -9.87
CA THR A 598 20.41 -7.25 -10.09
C THR A 598 20.48 -6.10 -11.10
N SER A 599 19.32 -5.69 -11.63
CA SER A 599 19.19 -4.52 -12.50
C SER A 599 19.68 -3.24 -11.79
N GLY A 600 20.19 -2.28 -12.56
CA GLY A 600 20.77 -1.03 -12.05
C GLY A 600 20.24 0.19 -12.80
N SER A 601 19.82 1.22 -12.05
CA SER A 601 19.29 2.49 -12.61
C SER A 601 20.19 3.18 -13.63
N THR A 602 21.51 2.94 -13.61
CA THR A 602 22.49 3.49 -14.57
C THR A 602 22.61 2.68 -15.87
N GLY A 603 21.84 1.60 -16.01
CA GLY A 603 21.94 0.68 -17.15
C GLY A 603 23.08 -0.34 -17.06
N VAL A 604 23.80 -0.38 -15.92
CA VAL A 604 24.83 -1.38 -15.63
C VAL A 604 24.37 -2.26 -14.45
N PRO A 605 24.48 -3.60 -14.57
CA PRO A 605 24.07 -4.52 -13.52
C PRO A 605 24.89 -4.33 -12.24
N LYS A 606 24.25 -4.43 -11.07
CA LYS A 606 24.92 -4.30 -9.77
C LYS A 606 25.04 -5.67 -9.09
N GLY A 607 26.26 -6.08 -8.75
CA GLY A 607 26.52 -7.35 -8.05
C GLY A 607 26.38 -7.19 -6.54
N VAL A 608 25.42 -7.87 -5.93
CA VAL A 608 25.22 -7.87 -4.47
C VAL A 608 26.10 -8.94 -3.85
N ALA A 609 27.03 -8.54 -2.98
CA ALA A 609 28.06 -9.41 -2.42
C ALA A 609 27.62 -10.00 -1.06
N VAL A 610 27.28 -11.29 -1.05
CA VAL A 610 26.72 -11.98 0.13
C VAL A 610 27.78 -12.84 0.80
N ARG A 611 27.94 -12.68 2.12
CA ARG A 611 28.89 -13.46 2.93
C ARG A 611 28.29 -14.75 3.44
N HIS A 612 29.14 -15.70 3.79
CA HIS A 612 28.74 -16.96 4.43
C HIS A 612 27.88 -16.74 5.68
N ARG A 613 28.26 -15.82 6.57
CA ARG A 613 27.47 -15.53 7.79
C ARG A 613 26.06 -15.04 7.50
N ASN A 614 25.88 -14.26 6.43
CA ASN A 614 24.55 -13.77 6.04
C ASN A 614 23.66 -14.94 5.62
N LEU A 615 24.20 -15.79 4.74
CA LEU A 615 23.49 -16.95 4.22
C LEU A 615 23.18 -17.98 5.31
N VAL A 616 24.13 -18.25 6.20
CA VAL A 616 23.92 -19.20 7.30
C VAL A 616 22.86 -18.70 8.28
N ASN A 617 22.86 -17.41 8.65
CA ASN A 617 21.78 -16.85 9.47
C ASN A 617 20.40 -17.12 8.86
N TYR A 618 20.25 -16.80 7.57
CA TYR A 618 19.00 -16.99 6.84
C TYR A 618 18.58 -18.47 6.76
N ALA A 619 19.47 -19.34 6.27
CA ALA A 619 19.17 -20.76 6.09
C ALA A 619 18.86 -21.46 7.42
N TRP A 620 19.58 -21.10 8.48
CA TRP A 620 19.36 -21.62 9.83
C TRP A 620 18.02 -21.18 10.41
N PHE A 621 17.64 -19.91 10.21
CA PHE A 621 16.33 -19.41 10.59
C PHE A 621 15.21 -20.20 9.90
N ILE A 622 15.25 -20.33 8.57
CA ILE A 622 14.23 -21.06 7.80
C ILE A 622 14.15 -22.51 8.28
N ALA A 623 15.29 -23.16 8.51
CA ALA A 623 15.32 -24.53 8.97
C ALA A 623 14.66 -24.71 10.35
N LYS A 624 14.83 -23.73 11.24
CA LYS A 624 14.18 -23.71 12.55
C LYS A 624 12.68 -23.40 12.46
N GLU A 625 12.31 -22.38 11.68
CA GLU A 625 10.92 -21.93 11.51
C GLU A 625 10.03 -23.03 10.92
N LEU A 626 10.54 -23.74 9.91
CA LEU A 626 9.83 -24.85 9.26
C LEU A 626 10.00 -26.20 9.99
N LYS A 627 10.72 -26.20 11.12
CA LYS A 627 10.98 -27.38 11.97
C LYS A 627 11.60 -28.55 11.19
N LEU A 628 12.60 -28.26 10.36
CA LEU A 628 13.14 -29.23 9.41
C LEU A 628 13.85 -30.42 10.06
N TRP A 629 14.39 -30.26 11.27
CA TRP A 629 15.08 -31.32 12.00
C TRP A 629 14.16 -32.25 12.80
N ASP A 630 12.87 -31.94 12.89
CA ASP A 630 11.88 -32.80 13.56
C ASP A 630 11.47 -34.00 12.67
N ASP A 631 11.73 -33.91 11.35
CA ASP A 631 11.39 -34.94 10.38
C ASP A 631 12.55 -35.92 10.20
N ILE A 632 12.37 -37.16 10.65
CA ILE A 632 13.40 -38.20 10.62
C ILE A 632 13.75 -38.60 9.18
N GLU A 633 12.80 -38.57 8.25
CA GLU A 633 13.01 -38.98 6.84
C GLU A 633 13.54 -37.83 5.98
N GLY A 634 13.36 -36.59 6.43
CA GLY A 634 13.77 -35.39 5.72
C GLY A 634 12.73 -34.96 4.68
N LEU A 635 12.53 -33.64 4.56
CA LEU A 635 11.51 -33.09 3.67
C LEU A 635 11.96 -33.05 2.20
N GLN A 636 10.99 -33.13 1.28
CA GLN A 636 11.19 -32.92 -0.15
C GLN A 636 10.98 -31.44 -0.51
N PHE A 637 12.01 -30.76 -1.03
CA PHE A 637 11.99 -29.34 -1.40
C PHE A 637 11.97 -29.19 -2.92
N ALA A 638 11.19 -28.27 -3.47
CA ALA A 638 11.25 -27.93 -4.89
C ALA A 638 11.80 -26.52 -5.11
N SER A 639 12.82 -26.42 -5.95
CA SER A 639 13.30 -25.14 -6.49
C SER A 639 12.81 -24.97 -7.93
N VAL A 640 12.02 -23.92 -8.16
CA VAL A 640 11.49 -23.53 -9.48
C VAL A 640 12.10 -22.22 -9.99
N SER A 641 13.01 -21.61 -9.23
CA SER A 641 13.68 -20.34 -9.56
C SER A 641 15.06 -20.57 -10.20
N THR A 642 15.51 -19.63 -11.02
CA THR A 642 16.90 -19.62 -11.53
C THR A 642 17.90 -19.38 -10.39
N LEU A 643 19.09 -19.96 -10.47
CA LEU A 643 20.18 -19.71 -9.52
C LEU A 643 20.67 -18.25 -9.58
N ALA A 644 20.43 -17.55 -10.70
CA ALA A 644 20.70 -16.13 -10.87
C ALA A 644 19.79 -15.21 -10.04
N SER A 645 18.80 -15.78 -9.35
CA SER A 645 17.99 -15.11 -8.34
C SER A 645 18.20 -15.79 -6.99
N ASP A 646 18.26 -15.00 -5.93
CA ASP A 646 18.44 -15.51 -4.58
C ASP A 646 17.17 -16.15 -3.99
N LEU A 647 16.00 -16.04 -4.65
CA LEU A 647 14.74 -16.66 -4.21
C LEU A 647 14.89 -18.16 -3.92
N GLY A 648 15.58 -18.88 -4.81
CA GLY A 648 15.75 -20.33 -4.72
C GLY A 648 16.53 -20.79 -3.48
N ASN A 649 17.33 -19.89 -2.88
CA ASN A 649 18.12 -20.18 -1.68
C ASN A 649 17.25 -20.54 -0.47
N THR A 650 15.97 -20.12 -0.46
CA THR A 650 14.95 -20.54 0.52
C THR A 650 14.74 -22.06 0.54
N CYS A 651 14.93 -22.75 -0.59
CA CYS A 651 14.80 -24.19 -0.70
C CYS A 651 16.16 -24.88 -0.71
N ILE A 652 17.15 -24.33 -1.44
CA ILE A 652 18.46 -24.97 -1.66
C ILE A 652 19.17 -25.26 -0.33
N TYR A 653 19.43 -24.22 0.45
CA TYR A 653 20.30 -24.36 1.62
C TYR A 653 19.60 -25.02 2.81
N PRO A 654 18.34 -24.67 3.15
CA PRO A 654 17.61 -25.39 4.20
C PRO A 654 17.47 -26.89 3.92
N ALA A 655 17.26 -27.31 2.65
CA ALA A 655 17.26 -28.72 2.30
C ALA A 655 18.60 -29.39 2.63
N LEU A 656 19.71 -28.82 2.16
CA LEU A 656 21.06 -29.39 2.27
C LEU A 656 21.60 -29.43 3.72
N ILE A 657 21.21 -28.49 4.58
CA ILE A 657 21.67 -28.48 5.98
C ILE A 657 20.77 -29.27 6.95
N SER A 658 19.58 -29.67 6.50
CA SER A 658 18.62 -30.43 7.32
C SER A 658 18.57 -31.91 7.00
N GLY A 659 19.17 -32.35 5.88
CA GLY A 659 19.05 -33.73 5.41
C GLY A 659 17.81 -33.94 4.55
N GLY A 660 17.21 -32.88 4.01
CA GLY A 660 16.14 -32.97 3.01
C GLY A 660 16.68 -33.34 1.63
N CYS A 661 15.75 -33.54 0.69
CA CYS A 661 16.03 -33.76 -0.73
C CYS A 661 15.63 -32.52 -1.54
N LEU A 662 16.58 -31.95 -2.28
CA LEU A 662 16.35 -30.81 -3.17
C LEU A 662 15.99 -31.28 -4.59
N HIS A 663 14.77 -31.03 -5.01
CA HIS A 663 14.29 -31.22 -6.37
C HIS A 663 14.54 -29.93 -7.18
N LEU A 664 15.40 -30.04 -8.18
CA LEU A 664 15.61 -29.00 -9.19
C LEU A 664 14.65 -29.28 -10.34
N LEU A 665 13.59 -28.49 -10.46
CA LEU A 665 12.63 -28.67 -11.55
C LEU A 665 13.16 -27.94 -12.78
N PRO A 666 13.36 -28.63 -13.93
CA PRO A 666 13.69 -27.97 -15.19
C PRO A 666 12.65 -26.91 -15.55
N TYR A 667 13.04 -25.92 -16.36
CA TYR A 667 12.18 -24.79 -16.70
C TYR A 667 10.85 -25.24 -17.33
N GLU A 668 10.91 -26.23 -18.21
CA GLU A 668 9.79 -26.81 -18.95
C GLU A 668 8.82 -27.58 -18.06
N VAL A 669 9.30 -28.08 -16.92
CA VAL A 669 8.47 -28.71 -15.89
C VAL A 669 7.89 -27.61 -15.01
N ALA A 670 8.73 -26.72 -14.48
CA ALA A 670 8.35 -25.67 -13.53
C ALA A 670 7.29 -24.69 -14.07
N THR A 671 7.15 -24.56 -15.39
CA THR A 671 6.20 -23.64 -16.04
C THR A 671 4.91 -24.32 -16.51
N ASP A 672 4.85 -25.65 -16.50
CA ASP A 672 3.72 -26.44 -17.02
C ASP A 672 2.96 -27.12 -15.88
N ALA A 673 1.69 -26.72 -15.69
CA ALA A 673 0.82 -27.24 -14.64
C ALA A 673 0.61 -28.76 -14.69
N HIS A 674 0.46 -29.32 -15.89
CA HIS A 674 0.27 -30.77 -16.06
C HIS A 674 1.55 -31.52 -15.71
N ARG A 675 2.71 -31.01 -16.12
CA ARG A 675 4.00 -31.64 -15.80
C ARG A 675 4.33 -31.55 -14.32
N ILE A 676 4.03 -30.44 -13.65
CA ILE A 676 4.16 -30.35 -12.19
C ILE A 676 3.25 -31.35 -11.50
N ALA A 677 1.99 -31.48 -11.93
CA ALA A 677 1.07 -32.44 -11.34
C ALA A 677 1.59 -33.88 -11.46
N LEU A 678 2.08 -34.28 -12.64
CA LEU A 678 2.73 -35.57 -12.86
C LEU A 678 3.99 -35.75 -12.01
N TYR A 679 4.80 -34.69 -11.89
CA TYR A 679 6.00 -34.70 -11.06
C TYR A 679 5.65 -34.92 -9.59
N GLN A 680 4.63 -34.22 -9.07
CA GLN A 680 4.16 -34.35 -7.69
C GLN A 680 3.50 -35.70 -7.40
N ASP A 681 2.82 -36.31 -8.38
CA ASP A 681 2.28 -37.66 -8.23
C ASP A 681 3.40 -38.70 -8.05
N ARG A 682 4.57 -38.46 -8.63
CA ARG A 682 5.75 -39.32 -8.49
C ARG A 682 6.65 -38.97 -7.30
N TYR A 683 6.83 -37.68 -7.05
CA TYR A 683 7.70 -37.12 -6.02
C TYR A 683 6.92 -36.04 -5.24
N PRO A 684 6.17 -36.42 -4.19
CA PRO A 684 5.36 -35.47 -3.44
C PRO A 684 6.23 -34.42 -2.74
N ILE A 685 6.03 -33.14 -3.09
CA ILE A 685 6.84 -32.03 -2.57
C ILE A 685 6.27 -31.53 -1.25
N ASP A 686 7.11 -31.38 -0.23
CA ASP A 686 6.71 -30.84 1.08
C ASP A 686 6.84 -29.32 1.15
N VAL A 687 7.85 -28.77 0.50
CA VAL A 687 8.20 -27.34 0.56
C VAL A 687 8.40 -26.78 -0.83
N LEU A 688 7.65 -25.74 -1.17
CA LEU A 688 7.76 -25.03 -2.44
C LEU A 688 7.92 -23.53 -2.19
N LYS A 689 8.98 -22.93 -2.77
CA LYS A 689 9.11 -21.48 -2.89
C LYS A 689 8.76 -21.05 -4.31
N ILE A 690 7.77 -20.18 -4.46
CA ILE A 690 7.29 -19.71 -5.77
C ILE A 690 6.79 -18.27 -5.69
N VAL A 691 6.92 -17.51 -6.78
CA VAL A 691 6.39 -16.14 -6.84
C VAL A 691 4.87 -16.15 -7.04
N PRO A 692 4.11 -15.20 -6.48
CA PRO A 692 2.65 -15.15 -6.60
C PRO A 692 2.10 -15.26 -8.03
N SER A 693 2.65 -14.52 -8.99
CA SER A 693 2.22 -14.57 -10.41
C SER A 693 2.40 -15.95 -11.04
N HIS A 694 3.58 -16.56 -10.85
CA HIS A 694 3.89 -17.91 -11.34
C HIS A 694 2.94 -18.94 -10.74
N LEU A 695 2.66 -18.87 -9.43
CA LEU A 695 1.69 -19.75 -8.79
C LEU A 695 0.27 -19.56 -9.35
N ALA A 696 -0.18 -18.31 -9.47
CA ALA A 696 -1.54 -18.00 -9.94
C ALA A 696 -1.84 -18.66 -11.30
N ALA A 697 -0.86 -18.62 -12.21
CA ALA A 697 -0.98 -19.21 -13.53
C ALA A 697 -0.99 -20.73 -13.55
N LEU A 698 -0.21 -21.39 -12.68
CA LEU A 698 -0.26 -22.84 -12.55
C LEU A 698 -1.62 -23.29 -11.99
N LEU A 699 -2.18 -22.52 -11.05
CA LEU A 699 -3.48 -22.80 -10.45
C LEU A 699 -4.68 -22.58 -11.41
N ASN A 700 -4.47 -22.11 -12.64
CA ASN A 700 -5.52 -22.05 -13.68
C ASN A 700 -5.69 -23.39 -14.42
N SER A 701 -5.25 -24.50 -13.83
CA SER A 701 -5.31 -25.84 -14.40
C SER A 701 -6.46 -26.69 -13.84
N ALA A 702 -6.70 -27.85 -14.45
CA ALA A 702 -7.75 -28.78 -14.02
C ALA A 702 -7.48 -29.47 -12.66
N ARG A 703 -6.22 -29.47 -12.17
CA ARG A 703 -5.80 -30.12 -10.92
C ARG A 703 -4.93 -29.21 -10.03
N PRO A 704 -5.47 -28.08 -9.55
CA PRO A 704 -4.72 -27.11 -8.74
C PRO A 704 -4.17 -27.71 -7.44
N GLU A 705 -4.85 -28.71 -6.87
CA GLU A 705 -4.45 -29.42 -5.65
C GLU A 705 -3.13 -30.18 -5.83
N LYS A 706 -2.77 -30.54 -7.07
CA LYS A 706 -1.53 -31.26 -7.40
C LYS A 706 -0.34 -30.34 -7.72
N ILE A 707 -0.53 -29.03 -7.65
CA ILE A 707 0.54 -28.04 -7.81
C ILE A 707 1.06 -27.55 -6.45
N LEU A 708 0.22 -27.60 -5.44
CA LEU A 708 0.54 -27.11 -4.10
C LEU A 708 1.39 -28.13 -3.34
N PRO A 709 2.31 -27.69 -2.47
CA PRO A 709 3.12 -28.59 -1.65
C PRO A 709 2.29 -29.22 -0.52
N ARG A 710 2.81 -30.27 0.12
CA ARG A 710 2.13 -30.96 1.24
C ARG A 710 2.16 -30.19 2.55
N LYS A 711 3.25 -29.46 2.85
CA LYS A 711 3.46 -28.83 4.17
C LYS A 711 3.56 -27.31 4.09
N TYR A 712 4.48 -26.77 3.30
CA TYR A 712 4.80 -25.33 3.32
C TYR A 712 4.86 -24.73 1.92
N LEU A 713 3.95 -23.79 1.65
CA LEU A 713 3.98 -22.94 0.46
C LEU A 713 4.55 -21.58 0.86
N ILE A 714 5.75 -21.28 0.37
CA ILE A 714 6.40 -20.01 0.63
C ILE A 714 6.23 -19.13 -0.61
N THR A 715 5.62 -17.96 -0.46
CA THR A 715 5.51 -16.96 -1.53
C THR A 715 6.45 -15.80 -1.27
N GLY A 716 6.93 -15.13 -2.31
CA GLY A 716 7.76 -13.94 -2.13
C GLY A 716 8.30 -13.42 -3.45
N GLY A 717 8.94 -12.26 -3.41
CA GLY A 717 9.40 -11.58 -4.62
C GLY A 717 8.33 -10.66 -5.25
N GLU A 718 7.05 -10.82 -4.92
CA GLU A 718 5.94 -9.95 -5.34
C GLU A 718 4.89 -9.84 -4.23
N THR A 719 3.95 -8.91 -4.37
CA THR A 719 2.81 -8.78 -3.45
C THR A 719 1.92 -10.03 -3.52
N LEU A 720 1.64 -10.63 -2.38
CA LEU A 720 0.64 -11.70 -2.26
C LEU A 720 -0.75 -11.08 -2.16
N THR A 721 -1.68 -11.49 -3.01
CA THR A 721 -3.04 -10.95 -3.06
C THR A 721 -4.04 -11.83 -2.31
N GLN A 722 -5.07 -11.22 -1.73
CA GLN A 722 -6.15 -11.96 -1.07
C GLN A 722 -6.86 -12.89 -2.07
N LYS A 723 -7.03 -12.47 -3.32
CA LYS A 723 -7.60 -13.29 -4.40
C LYS A 723 -6.85 -14.62 -4.57
N LEU A 724 -5.51 -14.59 -4.56
CA LEU A 724 -4.70 -15.79 -4.68
C LEU A 724 -4.80 -16.68 -3.43
N VAL A 725 -4.79 -16.08 -2.24
CA VAL A 725 -4.96 -16.82 -0.98
C VAL A 725 -6.32 -17.51 -0.92
N SER A 726 -7.40 -16.82 -1.28
CA SER A 726 -8.75 -17.40 -1.35
C SER A 726 -8.83 -18.53 -2.37
N LYS A 727 -8.12 -18.40 -3.52
CA LYS A 727 -8.05 -19.47 -4.53
C LYS A 727 -7.33 -20.72 -4.00
N ILE A 728 -6.25 -20.54 -3.24
CA ILE A 728 -5.55 -21.65 -2.59
C ILE A 728 -6.43 -22.27 -1.50
N ALA A 729 -7.10 -21.46 -0.68
CA ALA A 729 -8.00 -21.95 0.36
C ALA A 729 -9.25 -22.68 -0.20
N ALA A 730 -9.66 -22.36 -1.43
CA ALA A 730 -10.73 -23.06 -2.14
C ALA A 730 -10.26 -24.39 -2.77
N SER A 731 -8.95 -24.65 -2.83
CA SER A 731 -8.43 -25.98 -3.15
C SER A 731 -8.42 -26.85 -1.88
N ASP A 732 -8.55 -28.16 -2.00
CA ASP A 732 -8.46 -29.10 -0.87
C ASP A 732 -7.04 -29.19 -0.24
N ALA A 733 -6.18 -28.19 -0.50
CA ALA A 733 -4.82 -28.13 0.01
C ALA A 733 -4.77 -27.78 1.50
N THR A 734 -3.83 -28.42 2.20
CA THR A 734 -3.63 -28.28 3.65
C THR A 734 -2.31 -27.62 4.02
N CYS A 735 -1.54 -27.14 3.03
CA CYS A 735 -0.26 -26.49 3.28
C CYS A 735 -0.40 -25.16 4.01
N GLN A 736 0.56 -24.85 4.87
CA GLN A 736 0.70 -23.53 5.45
C GLN A 736 1.28 -22.55 4.41
N ILE A 737 0.59 -21.43 4.21
CA ILE A 737 1.06 -20.35 3.33
C ILE A 737 1.92 -19.39 4.15
N ILE A 738 3.10 -19.07 3.64
CA ILE A 738 4.04 -18.12 4.26
C ILE A 738 4.35 -17.03 3.25
N ASN A 739 3.86 -15.82 3.49
CA ASN A 739 4.29 -14.65 2.74
C ASN A 739 5.67 -14.23 3.23
N HIS A 740 6.62 -14.03 2.31
CA HIS A 740 8.02 -13.80 2.65
C HIS A 740 8.58 -12.66 1.81
N TYR A 741 9.23 -11.71 2.47
CA TYR A 741 9.74 -10.49 1.87
C TYR A 741 11.21 -10.27 2.23
N GLY A 742 12.00 -9.81 1.26
CA GLY A 742 13.35 -9.32 1.47
C GLY A 742 13.98 -8.90 0.15
N PRO A 743 14.78 -7.81 0.10
CA PRO A 743 15.66 -7.51 -1.00
C PRO A 743 16.96 -8.34 -0.94
N THR A 744 17.60 -8.55 -2.09
CA THR A 744 18.85 -9.30 -2.22
C THR A 744 19.97 -8.74 -1.35
N GLU A 745 20.00 -7.42 -1.17
CA GLU A 745 20.95 -6.68 -0.33
C GLU A 745 20.84 -7.01 1.17
N THR A 746 19.79 -7.74 1.57
CA THR A 746 19.54 -8.23 2.93
C THR A 746 19.46 -9.76 3.01
N THR A 747 19.96 -10.44 1.98
CA THR A 747 20.07 -11.90 1.88
C THR A 747 18.72 -12.61 1.87
N VAL A 748 18.13 -12.75 0.67
CA VAL A 748 16.93 -13.56 0.37
C VAL A 748 15.64 -13.04 1.02
N GLY A 749 15.56 -13.03 2.35
CA GLY A 749 14.36 -12.76 3.12
C GLY A 749 14.67 -12.16 4.47
N SER A 750 13.90 -11.13 4.82
CA SER A 750 14.06 -10.37 6.06
C SER A 750 12.80 -10.36 6.91
N LEU A 751 11.62 -10.53 6.30
CA LEU A 751 10.32 -10.60 6.99
C LEU A 751 9.50 -11.79 6.51
N ILE A 752 8.74 -12.39 7.44
CA ILE A 752 7.77 -13.45 7.14
C ILE A 752 6.42 -13.21 7.81
N ARG A 753 5.34 -13.59 7.11
CA ARG A 753 3.97 -13.69 7.62
C ARG A 753 3.40 -15.06 7.30
N PRO A 754 3.37 -15.99 8.28
CA PRO A 754 2.56 -17.19 8.18
C PRO A 754 1.07 -16.81 8.17
N LEU A 755 0.28 -17.41 7.28
CA LEU A 755 -1.18 -17.20 7.20
C LEU A 755 -1.91 -18.38 7.86
N GLY A 756 -2.92 -18.06 8.68
CA GLY A 756 -3.79 -19.03 9.34
C GLY A 756 -5.21 -19.07 8.72
N GLY A 757 -5.93 -20.20 8.87
CA GLY A 757 -7.18 -20.47 8.17
C GLY A 757 -8.29 -19.41 8.31
N TYR A 758 -8.42 -18.73 9.45
CA TYR A 758 -9.41 -17.65 9.66
C TYR A 758 -9.01 -16.32 8.98
N GLU A 759 -7.72 -16.10 8.74
CA GLU A 759 -7.19 -14.89 8.10
C GLU A 759 -7.32 -14.95 6.57
N CYS A 760 -7.37 -16.15 6.00
CA CYS A 760 -7.73 -16.38 4.61
C CYS A 760 -9.15 -15.89 4.25
N GLN A 761 -9.98 -15.55 5.25
CA GLN A 761 -11.37 -15.12 5.09
C GLN A 761 -11.60 -13.61 5.31
N ARG A 762 -10.59 -12.83 5.74
CA ARG A 762 -10.73 -11.37 5.84
C ARG A 762 -10.48 -10.71 4.49
N GLU A 763 -11.36 -9.80 4.09
CA GLU A 763 -11.11 -8.84 3.00
C GLU A 763 -10.15 -7.74 3.48
N ALA A 764 -8.89 -8.08 3.71
CA ALA A 764 -7.84 -7.07 3.82
C ALA A 764 -7.39 -6.65 2.42
N ALA A 765 -7.20 -5.35 2.20
CA ALA A 765 -6.76 -4.83 0.90
C ALA A 765 -5.38 -5.36 0.48
N ASN A 766 -4.47 -5.54 1.46
CA ASN A 766 -3.13 -6.10 1.27
C ASN A 766 -2.80 -7.13 2.36
N ILE A 767 -2.08 -8.18 2.00
CA ILE A 767 -1.51 -9.13 2.97
C ILE A 767 -0.17 -8.54 3.48
N PRO A 768 0.00 -8.37 4.80
CA PRO A 768 1.24 -7.85 5.36
C PRO A 768 2.46 -8.69 4.97
N ILE A 769 3.61 -8.04 4.83
CA ILE A 769 4.91 -8.70 4.56
C ILE A 769 5.50 -9.33 5.83
N GLY A 770 4.95 -9.00 6.99
CA GLY A 770 5.14 -9.77 8.22
C GLY A 770 6.05 -9.11 9.25
N ARG A 771 6.70 -9.94 10.06
CA ARG A 771 7.63 -9.54 11.13
C ARG A 771 9.07 -9.94 10.79
N PRO A 772 10.09 -9.26 11.35
CA PRO A 772 11.47 -9.59 11.08
C PRO A 772 11.85 -11.02 11.48
N ILE A 773 12.72 -11.65 10.69
CA ILE A 773 13.32 -12.95 11.00
C ILE A 773 14.42 -12.83 12.07
N ALA A 774 14.99 -13.97 12.47
CA ALA A 774 16.09 -13.99 13.45
C ALA A 774 17.29 -13.12 13.03
N ASN A 775 17.82 -12.38 14.00
CA ASN A 775 18.94 -11.44 13.88
C ASN A 775 18.72 -10.32 12.86
N THR A 776 17.47 -10.03 12.51
CA THR A 776 17.08 -8.95 11.62
C THR A 776 16.30 -7.89 12.39
N ARG A 777 16.61 -6.63 12.14
CA ARG A 777 15.86 -5.49 12.66
C ARG A 777 15.30 -4.71 11.50
N VAL A 778 14.10 -4.18 11.67
CA VAL A 778 13.37 -3.44 10.65
C VAL A 778 12.94 -2.11 11.24
N TYR A 779 13.03 -1.05 10.44
CA TYR A 779 12.58 0.27 10.81
C TYR A 779 11.76 0.87 9.68
N VAL A 780 10.70 1.60 10.02
CA VAL A 780 9.96 2.44 9.09
C VAL A 780 10.30 3.88 9.47
N LEU A 781 11.01 4.59 8.59
CA LEU A 781 11.59 5.89 8.89
C LEU A 781 11.06 6.98 7.95
N ASP A 782 11.07 8.22 8.42
CA ASP A 782 10.85 9.40 7.59
C ASP A 782 12.14 9.83 6.87
N GLU A 783 12.03 10.90 6.06
CA GLU A 783 13.14 11.48 5.31
C GLU A 783 14.28 12.05 6.20
N GLN A 784 14.08 12.17 7.51
CA GLN A 784 15.07 12.61 8.49
C GLN A 784 15.64 11.42 9.30
N LEU A 785 15.39 10.18 8.85
CA LEU A 785 15.77 8.94 9.52
C LEU A 785 15.20 8.83 10.94
N GLN A 786 14.03 9.43 11.20
CA GLN A 786 13.30 9.25 12.45
C GLN A 786 12.23 8.16 12.29
N PRO A 787 12.00 7.32 13.32
CA PRO A 787 10.93 6.33 13.26
C PRO A 787 9.56 7.02 13.14
N VAL A 788 8.71 6.49 12.26
CA VAL A 788 7.33 6.95 12.13
C VAL A 788 6.41 6.16 13.08
N PRO A 789 5.32 6.76 13.59
CA PRO A 789 4.37 6.05 14.44
C PRO A 789 3.69 4.87 13.74
N VAL A 790 3.07 3.98 14.52
CA VAL A 790 2.26 2.88 13.97
C VAL A 790 1.15 3.45 13.06
N GLY A 791 0.89 2.79 11.93
CA GLY A 791 -0.11 3.21 10.94
C GLY A 791 0.35 4.32 9.99
N VAL A 792 1.49 4.97 10.26
CA VAL A 792 2.06 6.04 9.42
C VAL A 792 2.99 5.45 8.38
N THR A 793 2.87 5.95 7.16
CA THR A 793 3.72 5.54 6.04
C THR A 793 5.11 6.15 6.17
N GLY A 794 6.14 5.33 6.00
CA GLY A 794 7.52 5.77 5.84
C GLY A 794 8.29 4.82 4.92
N GLU A 795 9.59 5.06 4.76
CA GLU A 795 10.47 4.18 3.99
C GLU A 795 10.98 3.04 4.87
N LEU A 796 11.07 1.83 4.32
CA LEU A 796 11.50 0.63 5.01
C LEU A 796 13.03 0.50 5.00
N TYR A 797 13.61 0.28 6.18
CA TYR A 797 15.03 0.04 6.40
C TYR A 797 15.21 -1.31 7.10
N ILE A 798 16.27 -2.03 6.74
CA ILE A 798 16.54 -3.37 7.26
C ILE A 798 17.98 -3.44 7.76
N ALA A 799 18.16 -3.85 9.01
CA ALA A 799 19.44 -3.98 9.68
C ALA A 799 19.66 -5.40 10.21
N GLY A 800 20.89 -5.69 10.66
CA GLY A 800 21.24 -6.96 11.31
C GLY A 800 21.98 -7.94 10.40
N ALA A 801 21.94 -9.22 10.75
CA ALA A 801 22.81 -10.25 10.16
C ALA A 801 22.54 -10.55 8.69
N GLY A 802 21.37 -10.18 8.15
CA GLY A 802 21.05 -10.31 6.73
C GLY A 802 21.73 -9.26 5.83
N VAL A 803 22.15 -8.11 6.39
CA VAL A 803 22.75 -7.02 5.60
C VAL A 803 24.07 -7.48 4.98
N THR A 804 24.13 -7.38 3.65
CA THR A 804 25.23 -7.89 2.82
C THR A 804 26.46 -6.98 2.87
N ALA A 805 27.56 -7.39 2.22
CA ALA A 805 28.79 -6.60 2.18
C ALA A 805 28.68 -5.34 1.30
N GLY A 806 27.60 -5.19 0.53
CA GLY A 806 27.39 -4.08 -0.38
C GLY A 806 27.39 -4.49 -1.85
N TYR A 807 27.63 -3.52 -2.71
CA TYR A 807 27.73 -3.72 -4.15
C TYR A 807 29.19 -3.92 -4.57
N LEU A 808 29.47 -5.03 -5.25
CA LEU A 808 30.81 -5.41 -5.73
C LEU A 808 31.39 -4.29 -6.62
N GLY A 809 32.56 -3.79 -6.22
CA GLY A 809 33.29 -2.75 -6.97
C GLY A 809 32.61 -1.37 -6.99
N GLN A 810 31.58 -1.13 -6.17
CA GLN A 810 30.80 0.12 -6.18
C GLN A 810 30.69 0.73 -4.76
N PRO A 811 31.78 1.29 -4.20
CA PRO A 811 31.81 1.81 -2.83
C PRO A 811 30.86 3.01 -2.64
N GLU A 812 30.84 3.98 -3.56
CA GLU A 812 29.99 5.17 -3.47
C GLU A 812 28.49 4.78 -3.37
N ARG A 813 28.05 3.89 -4.26
CA ARG A 813 26.68 3.35 -4.24
C ARG A 813 26.39 2.52 -3.00
N THR A 814 27.41 1.85 -2.46
CA THR A 814 27.28 1.10 -1.20
C THR A 814 27.07 2.06 -0.04
N GLU A 815 27.79 3.18 0.03
CA GLU A 815 27.60 4.20 1.07
C GLU A 815 26.24 4.89 1.00
N GLU A 816 25.68 5.07 -0.20
CA GLU A 816 24.36 5.66 -0.40
C GLU A 816 23.20 4.78 0.13
N HIS A 817 23.30 3.46 -0.06
CA HIS A 817 22.20 2.53 0.27
C HIS A 817 22.42 1.74 1.57
N PHE A 818 23.67 1.51 1.96
CA PHE A 818 24.01 0.88 3.23
C PHE A 818 24.41 2.00 4.17
N LEU A 819 23.54 2.35 5.10
CA LEU A 819 23.73 3.43 6.04
C LEU A 819 24.24 2.88 7.38
N VAL A 820 24.82 3.75 8.21
CA VAL A 820 25.05 3.41 9.62
C VAL A 820 23.69 3.29 10.30
N ASP A 821 23.49 2.24 11.10
CA ASP A 821 22.27 2.05 11.89
C ASP A 821 22.33 2.93 13.16
N PRO A 822 21.57 4.05 13.23
CA PRO A 822 21.64 4.97 14.35
C PRO A 822 20.97 4.41 15.62
N PHE A 823 20.26 3.29 15.52
CA PHE A 823 19.53 2.66 16.62
C PHE A 823 20.27 1.45 17.19
N ALA A 824 21.39 1.05 16.58
CA ALA A 824 22.20 -0.05 17.08
C ALA A 824 23.06 0.33 18.28
N THR A 825 23.37 -0.66 19.11
CA THR A 825 24.30 -0.53 20.23
C THR A 825 25.77 -0.56 19.80
N THR A 826 26.06 -1.00 18.57
CA THR A 826 27.41 -1.11 18.00
C THR A 826 27.59 -0.10 16.86
N ALA A 827 28.66 0.70 16.91
CA ALA A 827 28.93 1.76 15.94
C ALA A 827 29.13 1.29 14.49
N GLU A 828 29.51 0.02 14.28
CA GLU A 828 29.72 -0.57 12.96
C GLU A 828 28.45 -1.20 12.36
N ALA A 829 27.33 -1.21 13.08
CA ALA A 829 26.09 -1.79 12.56
C ALA A 829 25.58 -0.97 11.37
N ARG A 830 25.14 -1.71 10.35
CA ARG A 830 24.64 -1.15 9.09
C ARG A 830 23.16 -1.45 8.93
N MET A 831 22.46 -0.56 8.26
CA MET A 831 21.09 -0.75 7.78
C MET A 831 21.02 -0.50 6.27
N TYR A 832 20.22 -1.27 5.56
CA TYR A 832 19.98 -1.12 4.14
C TYR A 832 18.70 -0.31 3.89
N ARG A 833 18.80 0.71 3.04
CA ARG A 833 17.70 1.53 2.55
C ARG A 833 17.02 0.84 1.36
N THR A 834 15.78 0.38 1.53
CA THR A 834 15.12 -0.51 0.55
C THR A 834 14.49 0.21 -0.64
N GLY A 835 14.14 1.49 -0.48
CA GLY A 835 13.26 2.22 -1.41
C GLY A 835 11.78 1.80 -1.35
N ASP A 836 11.42 0.84 -0.49
CA ASP A 836 10.04 0.39 -0.31
C ASP A 836 9.30 1.26 0.73
N MET A 837 8.07 1.66 0.40
CA MET A 837 7.17 2.36 1.32
C MET A 837 6.38 1.35 2.11
N ALA A 838 6.34 1.54 3.43
CA ALA A 838 5.70 0.61 4.35
C ALA A 838 5.12 1.34 5.57
N ARG A 839 4.38 0.60 6.38
CA ARG A 839 3.95 1.03 7.72
C ARG A 839 3.87 -0.13 8.68
N TYR A 840 4.02 0.15 9.97
CA TYR A 840 3.68 -0.82 11.01
C TYR A 840 2.17 -0.91 11.22
N LEU A 841 1.70 -2.13 11.45
CA LEU A 841 0.38 -2.43 12.00
C LEU A 841 0.49 -2.59 13.52
N GLU A 842 -0.66 -2.61 14.21
CA GLU A 842 -0.71 -2.70 15.68
C GLU A 842 -0.08 -3.96 16.26
N ASP A 843 -0.16 -5.05 15.50
CA ASP A 843 0.42 -6.32 15.86
C ASP A 843 1.91 -6.38 15.47
N GLY A 844 2.55 -5.28 15.11
CA GLY A 844 3.96 -5.22 14.72
C GLY A 844 4.28 -5.85 13.36
N ASN A 845 3.28 -6.31 12.61
CA ASN A 845 3.51 -6.67 11.21
C ASN A 845 3.71 -5.42 10.36
N VAL A 846 4.51 -5.56 9.32
CA VAL A 846 4.76 -4.50 8.35
C VAL A 846 3.86 -4.71 7.14
N GLU A 847 3.17 -3.66 6.73
CA GLU A 847 2.41 -3.62 5.48
C GLU A 847 3.23 -2.89 4.41
N PHE A 848 3.33 -3.50 3.23
CA PHE A 848 3.97 -2.89 2.05
C PHE A 848 2.96 -2.05 1.27
N LEU A 849 3.35 -0.82 0.90
CA LEU A 849 2.48 0.18 0.28
C LEU A 849 2.93 0.61 -1.12
N GLY A 850 4.14 0.23 -1.54
CA GLY A 850 4.69 0.59 -2.85
C GLY A 850 6.17 0.93 -2.79
N ARG A 851 6.68 1.65 -3.79
CA ARG A 851 8.06 2.11 -3.87
C ARG A 851 8.14 3.61 -4.02
N VAL A 852 9.25 4.19 -3.55
CA VAL A 852 9.57 5.61 -3.74
C VAL A 852 10.11 5.88 -5.14
N ASP A 853 10.78 4.88 -5.71
CA ASP A 853 11.45 4.95 -7.01
C ASP A 853 10.64 4.26 -8.12
N ASP A 854 11.19 4.30 -9.33
CA ASP A 854 10.60 3.71 -10.53
C ASP A 854 10.90 2.21 -10.67
N GLN A 855 11.47 1.59 -9.64
CA GLN A 855 11.73 0.17 -9.66
C GLN A 855 10.43 -0.61 -9.54
N VAL A 856 10.32 -1.67 -10.32
CA VAL A 856 9.14 -2.53 -10.36
C VAL A 856 9.52 -3.99 -10.20
N LYS A 857 8.56 -4.77 -9.71
CA LYS A 857 8.62 -6.24 -9.69
C LYS A 857 7.64 -6.75 -10.71
N VAL A 858 8.15 -7.46 -11.73
CA VAL A 858 7.37 -8.06 -12.80
C VAL A 858 7.72 -9.54 -12.87
N ARG A 859 6.76 -10.41 -12.55
CA ARG A 859 6.92 -11.87 -12.55
C ARG A 859 8.07 -12.35 -11.66
N GLY A 860 8.23 -11.69 -10.51
CA GLY A 860 9.31 -11.94 -9.55
C GLY A 860 10.67 -11.36 -9.93
N PHE A 861 10.83 -10.81 -11.14
CA PHE A 861 12.06 -10.13 -11.53
C PHE A 861 12.05 -8.68 -11.06
N ARG A 862 13.16 -8.27 -10.43
CA ARG A 862 13.41 -6.89 -10.05
C ARG A 862 13.92 -6.13 -11.28
N ILE A 863 13.17 -5.12 -11.72
CA ILE A 863 13.44 -4.37 -12.94
C ILE A 863 13.55 -2.88 -12.60
N GLU A 864 14.68 -2.28 -12.97
CA GLU A 864 14.87 -0.83 -13.00
C GLU A 864 14.39 -0.32 -14.37
N LEU A 865 13.31 0.46 -14.41
CA LEU A 865 12.77 0.98 -15.67
C LEU A 865 13.79 1.85 -16.42
N GLY A 866 14.62 2.59 -15.67
CA GLY A 866 15.72 3.37 -16.20
C GLY A 866 16.79 2.58 -16.96
N GLU A 867 17.00 1.29 -16.65
CA GLU A 867 17.95 0.43 -17.41
C GLU A 867 17.45 0.21 -18.84
N ILE A 868 16.14 0.03 -19.01
CA ILE A 868 15.50 -0.15 -20.31
C ILE A 868 15.51 1.17 -21.09
N GLU A 869 15.17 2.28 -20.42
CA GLU A 869 15.22 3.63 -20.99
C GLU A 869 16.64 3.97 -21.47
N ALA A 870 17.67 3.64 -20.68
CA ALA A 870 19.06 3.88 -21.04
C ALA A 870 19.50 3.09 -22.29
N VAL A 871 19.02 1.85 -22.47
CA VAL A 871 19.29 1.08 -23.70
C VAL A 871 18.56 1.67 -24.90
N LEU A 872 17.28 2.07 -24.75
CA LEU A 872 16.54 2.74 -25.82
C LEU A 872 17.22 4.03 -26.27
N HIS A 873 17.77 4.80 -25.33
CA HIS A 873 18.52 6.02 -25.61
C HIS A 873 19.83 5.82 -26.38
N ARG A 874 20.35 4.58 -26.46
CA ARG A 874 21.54 4.28 -27.27
C ARG A 874 21.22 4.16 -28.76
N GLN A 875 19.96 3.98 -29.15
CA GLN A 875 19.57 3.90 -30.55
C GLN A 875 19.66 5.30 -31.20
N PRO A 876 20.44 5.46 -32.29
CA PRO A 876 20.42 6.69 -33.07
C PRO A 876 18.99 7.04 -33.52
N GLY A 877 18.56 8.28 -33.25
CA GLY A 877 17.24 8.76 -33.62
C GLY A 877 16.20 8.69 -32.50
N VAL A 878 16.50 8.07 -31.36
CA VAL A 878 15.63 8.17 -30.17
C VAL A 878 15.94 9.45 -29.39
N LYS A 879 14.96 10.36 -29.28
CA LYS A 879 15.09 11.62 -28.53
C LYS A 879 14.72 11.46 -27.06
N GLN A 880 13.63 10.75 -26.79
CA GLN A 880 13.12 10.49 -25.45
C GLN A 880 12.57 9.06 -25.37
N ALA A 881 12.80 8.37 -24.26
CA ALA A 881 12.19 7.08 -23.97
C ALA A 881 11.73 7.07 -22.51
N VAL A 882 10.51 6.60 -22.27
CA VAL A 882 9.96 6.36 -20.93
C VAL A 882 9.36 4.97 -20.90
N VAL A 883 9.69 4.17 -19.90
CA VAL A 883 9.14 2.82 -19.72
C VAL A 883 8.27 2.81 -18.48
N LEU A 884 7.12 2.14 -18.55
CA LEU A 884 6.19 1.95 -17.44
C LEU A 884 5.85 0.48 -17.28
N ALA A 885 5.64 0.06 -16.03
CA ALA A 885 4.87 -1.15 -15.76
C ALA A 885 3.40 -0.79 -15.64
N ARG A 886 2.55 -1.34 -16.51
CA ARG A 886 1.10 -1.19 -16.47
C ARG A 886 0.45 -2.49 -16.06
N GLU A 887 -0.62 -2.39 -15.28
CA GLU A 887 -1.47 -3.51 -14.94
C GLU A 887 -2.54 -3.69 -16.02
N ASP A 888 -2.77 -4.93 -16.45
CA ASP A 888 -3.91 -5.31 -17.30
C ASP A 888 -5.20 -5.50 -16.47
N GLU A 889 -6.29 -5.94 -17.12
CA GLU A 889 -7.57 -6.18 -16.45
C GLU A 889 -7.49 -7.24 -15.33
N GLU A 890 -6.51 -8.15 -15.38
CA GLU A 890 -6.27 -9.18 -14.36
C GLU A 890 -5.28 -8.75 -13.25
N HIS A 891 -4.80 -7.50 -13.31
CA HIS A 891 -3.80 -6.91 -12.41
C HIS A 891 -2.39 -7.52 -12.59
N GLU A 892 -2.10 -8.12 -13.76
CA GLU A 892 -0.74 -8.52 -14.11
C GLU A 892 0.05 -7.33 -14.67
N LYS A 893 1.28 -7.16 -14.19
CA LYS A 893 2.16 -6.09 -14.66
C LYS A 893 2.85 -6.46 -15.96
N GLN A 894 2.79 -5.56 -16.94
CA GLN A 894 3.51 -5.65 -18.21
C GLN A 894 4.31 -4.37 -18.48
N LEU A 895 5.48 -4.52 -19.10
CA LEU A 895 6.33 -3.38 -19.47
C LEU A 895 5.87 -2.78 -20.80
N VAL A 896 5.70 -1.46 -20.83
CA VAL A 896 5.36 -0.67 -22.02
C VAL A 896 6.38 0.44 -22.18
N GLY A 897 7.04 0.51 -23.34
CA GLY A 897 7.99 1.57 -23.67
C GLY A 897 7.35 2.61 -24.58
N TYR A 898 7.48 3.88 -24.22
CA TYR A 898 7.00 5.03 -24.99
C TYR A 898 8.21 5.78 -25.54
N VAL A 899 8.31 5.88 -26.86
CA VAL A 899 9.52 6.38 -27.53
C VAL A 899 9.17 7.54 -28.44
N VAL A 900 9.90 8.64 -28.32
CA VAL A 900 9.85 9.77 -29.25
C VAL A 900 11.06 9.66 -30.17
N ALA A 901 10.80 9.35 -31.44
CA ALA A 901 11.83 9.21 -32.47
C ALA A 901 11.96 10.48 -33.33
N ASP A 902 13.14 10.66 -33.93
CA ASP A 902 13.37 11.71 -34.92
C ASP A 902 12.68 11.36 -36.25
N ARG A 903 11.88 12.29 -36.78
CA ARG A 903 11.11 12.09 -38.01
C ARG A 903 12.00 11.83 -39.23
N GLU A 904 13.26 12.29 -39.20
CA GLU A 904 14.20 12.13 -40.31
C GLU A 904 14.92 10.77 -40.33
N GLN A 905 14.96 10.04 -39.20
CA GLN A 905 15.71 8.78 -39.08
C GLN A 905 14.85 7.52 -39.18
N ASN A 906 13.52 7.67 -39.30
CA ASN A 906 12.55 6.58 -39.54
C ASN A 906 12.73 5.33 -38.65
N VAL A 907 12.96 5.55 -37.34
CA VAL A 907 13.18 4.48 -36.35
C VAL A 907 11.91 3.64 -36.19
N ALA A 908 11.99 2.35 -36.50
CA ALA A 908 10.87 1.41 -36.37
C ALA A 908 10.85 0.72 -34.99
N ALA A 909 9.66 0.36 -34.50
CA ALA A 909 9.49 -0.35 -33.23
C ALA A 909 10.21 -1.72 -33.23
N GLU A 910 10.25 -2.39 -34.38
CA GLU A 910 10.95 -3.66 -34.58
C GLU A 910 12.48 -3.52 -34.40
N GLU A 911 13.07 -2.40 -34.85
CA GLU A 911 14.50 -2.13 -34.69
C GLU A 911 14.86 -1.92 -33.22
N LEU A 912 14.03 -1.16 -32.50
CA LEU A 912 14.17 -0.93 -31.05
C LEU A 912 14.03 -2.24 -30.27
N ARG A 913 13.04 -3.07 -30.62
CA ARG A 913 12.84 -4.38 -30.00
C ARG A 913 14.04 -5.30 -30.25
N LYS A 914 14.63 -5.26 -31.45
CA LYS A 914 15.85 -6.03 -31.77
C LYS A 914 17.03 -5.58 -30.91
N LEU A 915 17.29 -4.27 -30.82
CA LEU A 915 18.34 -3.71 -29.96
C LEU A 915 18.17 -4.14 -28.49
N LEU A 916 16.95 -4.05 -27.97
CA LEU A 916 16.64 -4.45 -26.60
C LEU A 916 16.92 -5.94 -26.37
N LYS A 917 16.51 -6.82 -27.28
CA LYS A 917 16.77 -8.28 -27.19
C LYS A 917 18.27 -8.62 -27.26
N GLU A 918 19.08 -7.79 -27.91
CA GLU A 918 20.54 -8.00 -27.99
C GLU A 918 21.27 -7.60 -26.69
N GLN A 919 20.70 -6.66 -25.91
CA GLN A 919 21.36 -6.05 -24.75
C GLN A 919 20.75 -6.45 -23.40
N LEU A 920 19.45 -6.72 -23.36
CA LEU A 920 18.69 -6.96 -22.14
C LEU A 920 18.16 -8.38 -22.07
N PRO A 921 17.97 -8.93 -20.86
CA PRO A 921 17.21 -10.16 -20.66
C PRO A 921 15.78 -10.04 -21.22
N GLU A 922 15.20 -11.16 -21.65
CA GLU A 922 13.87 -11.17 -22.28
C GLU A 922 12.78 -10.55 -21.40
N TYR A 923 12.80 -10.81 -20.09
CA TYR A 923 11.82 -10.25 -19.14
C TYR A 923 11.88 -8.72 -18.97
N MET A 924 12.95 -8.07 -19.44
CA MET A 924 13.10 -6.60 -19.44
C MET A 924 12.68 -5.96 -20.77
N VAL A 925 12.41 -6.75 -21.81
CA VAL A 925 11.97 -6.21 -23.10
C VAL A 925 10.48 -5.84 -23.01
N PRO A 926 10.09 -4.57 -23.28
CA PRO A 926 8.69 -4.16 -23.24
C PRO A 926 7.81 -4.98 -24.19
N ALA A 927 6.64 -5.39 -23.68
CA ALA A 927 5.62 -6.11 -24.44
C ALA A 927 5.06 -5.23 -25.57
N ALA A 928 4.98 -3.92 -25.35
CA ALA A 928 4.62 -2.92 -26.35
C ALA A 928 5.65 -1.79 -26.42
N LEU A 929 5.95 -1.32 -27.63
CA LEU A 929 6.75 -0.13 -27.91
C LEU A 929 5.88 0.85 -28.71
N ILE A 930 5.51 1.96 -28.09
CA ILE A 930 4.59 2.95 -28.66
C ILE A 930 5.40 4.17 -29.09
N LEU A 931 5.40 4.45 -30.39
CA LEU A 931 6.02 5.65 -30.95
C LEU A 931 5.08 6.85 -30.79
N LEU A 932 5.56 7.89 -30.12
CA LEU A 932 4.82 9.13 -29.87
C LEU A 932 5.52 10.31 -30.56
N GLU A 933 4.73 11.31 -30.97
CA GLU A 933 5.30 12.57 -31.49
C GLU A 933 5.98 13.40 -30.39
N LYS A 934 5.43 13.33 -29.16
CA LYS A 934 5.97 13.97 -27.96
C LYS A 934 5.46 13.26 -26.71
N LEU A 935 6.21 13.32 -25.62
CA LEU A 935 5.74 12.87 -24.32
C LEU A 935 4.75 13.88 -23.72
N PRO A 936 3.64 13.44 -23.10
CA PRO A 936 2.77 14.32 -22.33
C PRO A 936 3.53 14.84 -21.11
N LEU A 937 3.36 16.13 -20.81
CA LEU A 937 4.04 16.80 -19.70
C LEU A 937 3.01 17.38 -18.72
N THR A 938 3.31 17.29 -17.44
CA THR A 938 2.61 18.00 -16.35
C THR A 938 2.80 19.51 -16.49
N SER A 939 2.01 20.31 -15.76
CA SER A 939 2.18 21.78 -15.69
C SER A 939 3.58 22.21 -15.22
N ASN A 940 4.33 21.33 -14.56
CA ASN A 940 5.69 21.55 -14.09
C ASN A 940 6.78 21.06 -15.08
N GLY A 941 6.40 20.64 -16.30
CA GLY A 941 7.34 20.21 -17.34
C GLY A 941 7.94 18.82 -17.16
N LYS A 942 7.52 18.04 -16.15
CA LYS A 942 7.87 16.62 -16.00
C LYS A 942 6.93 15.74 -16.84
N VAL A 943 7.38 14.57 -17.29
CA VAL A 943 6.54 13.61 -18.02
C VAL A 943 5.33 13.21 -17.17
N ASP A 944 4.14 13.39 -17.73
CA ASP A 944 2.88 12.95 -17.14
C ASP A 944 2.65 11.48 -17.51
N ARG A 945 3.12 10.59 -16.64
CA ARG A 945 2.99 9.14 -16.83
C ARG A 945 1.55 8.65 -16.82
N MET A 946 0.63 9.39 -16.19
CA MET A 946 -0.77 9.02 -16.14
C MET A 946 -1.51 9.38 -17.43
N ALA A 947 -1.07 10.44 -18.11
CA ALA A 947 -1.56 10.83 -19.42
C ALA A 947 -0.98 10.03 -20.59
N LEU A 948 -0.04 9.10 -20.35
CA LEU A 948 0.47 8.22 -21.40
C LEU A 948 -0.63 7.26 -21.88
N PRO A 949 -0.81 7.09 -23.20
CA PRO A 949 -1.91 6.30 -23.76
C PRO A 949 -1.74 4.82 -23.47
N LYS A 950 -2.85 4.07 -23.48
CA LYS A 950 -2.78 2.62 -23.26
C LYS A 950 -2.40 1.87 -24.56
N PRO A 951 -1.73 0.71 -24.48
CA PRO A 951 -1.35 -0.06 -25.67
C PRO A 951 -2.53 -0.44 -26.58
N GLU A 952 -3.71 -0.70 -26.01
CA GLU A 952 -4.89 -1.13 -26.78
C GLU A 952 -5.40 -0.03 -27.71
N GLU A 953 -5.14 1.24 -27.39
CA GLU A 953 -5.49 2.40 -28.22
C GLU A 953 -4.63 2.49 -29.50
N PHE A 954 -3.45 1.86 -29.50
CA PHE A 954 -2.51 1.85 -30.63
C PHE A 954 -2.52 0.53 -31.43
N ALA A 955 -3.02 -0.57 -30.86
CA ALA A 955 -3.17 -1.86 -31.56
C ALA A 955 -4.18 -1.83 -32.73
N ALA A 956 -4.92 -0.72 -32.89
CA ALA A 956 -5.96 -0.53 -33.90
C ALA A 956 -5.46 0.11 -35.22
N GLN A 957 -4.21 -0.10 -35.63
CA GLN A 957 -3.77 0.27 -36.99
C GLN A 957 -3.76 -0.95 -37.92
N GLU A 958 -4.49 -0.80 -39.03
CA GLU A 958 -4.96 -1.82 -39.98
C GLU A 958 -3.87 -2.75 -40.53
N LYS A 959 -3.74 -3.96 -39.96
CA LYS A 959 -3.37 -5.15 -40.73
C LYS A 959 -4.65 -5.76 -41.31
N VAL A 960 -4.63 -6.13 -42.60
CA VAL A 960 -5.75 -6.83 -43.26
C VAL A 960 -6.04 -8.12 -42.49
N TYR A 961 -7.22 -8.23 -41.89
CA TYR A 961 -7.61 -9.42 -41.14
C TYR A 961 -7.66 -10.65 -42.05
N LEU A 962 -6.83 -11.65 -41.73
CA LEU A 962 -6.81 -12.95 -42.39
C LEU A 962 -7.47 -13.97 -41.46
N ALA A 963 -8.63 -14.49 -41.86
CA ALA A 963 -9.38 -15.43 -41.06
C ALA A 963 -8.67 -16.80 -40.97
N PRO A 964 -8.63 -17.45 -39.77
CA PRO A 964 -8.22 -18.85 -39.61
C PRO A 964 -8.98 -19.78 -40.57
N SER A 965 -8.24 -20.44 -41.45
CA SER A 965 -8.77 -21.21 -42.58
C SER A 965 -8.64 -22.73 -42.40
N THR A 966 -7.62 -23.20 -41.67
CA THR A 966 -7.41 -24.62 -41.39
C THR A 966 -8.05 -25.04 -40.06
N PRO A 967 -8.39 -26.33 -39.86
CA PRO A 967 -8.91 -26.82 -38.58
C PRO A 967 -7.97 -26.54 -37.39
N THR A 968 -6.66 -26.63 -37.62
CA THR A 968 -5.64 -26.33 -36.60
C THR A 968 -5.62 -24.85 -36.26
N GLU A 969 -5.64 -23.97 -37.27
CA GLU A 969 -5.73 -22.50 -37.05
C GLU A 969 -7.00 -22.12 -36.28
N GLN A 970 -8.15 -22.71 -36.60
CA GLN A 970 -9.43 -22.40 -35.93
C GLN A 970 -9.49 -22.83 -34.47
N ILE A 971 -8.88 -23.96 -34.14
CA ILE A 971 -8.79 -24.45 -32.76
C ILE A 971 -7.78 -23.58 -31.98
N LEU A 972 -6.61 -23.31 -32.57
CA LEU A 972 -5.59 -22.47 -31.95
C LEU A 972 -6.09 -21.03 -31.73
N ALA A 973 -6.86 -20.48 -32.68
CA ALA A 973 -7.47 -19.15 -32.54
C ALA A 973 -8.45 -19.11 -31.36
N ARG A 974 -9.23 -20.17 -31.13
CA ARG A 974 -10.10 -20.26 -29.96
C ARG A 974 -9.32 -20.28 -28.66
N ILE A 975 -8.22 -21.04 -28.60
CA ILE A 975 -7.34 -21.07 -27.43
C ILE A 975 -6.80 -19.66 -27.14
N TRP A 976 -6.35 -18.94 -28.16
CA TRP A 976 -5.81 -17.58 -28.00
C TRP A 976 -6.88 -16.57 -27.62
N ILE A 977 -8.08 -16.64 -28.22
CA ILE A 977 -9.22 -15.78 -27.87
C ILE A 977 -9.58 -15.93 -26.40
N GLU A 978 -9.62 -17.16 -25.89
CA GLU A 978 -9.97 -17.42 -24.50
C GLU A 978 -8.88 -16.95 -23.53
N LEU A 979 -7.60 -17.19 -23.85
CA LEU A 979 -6.48 -16.86 -22.97
C LEU A 979 -6.07 -15.37 -23.02
N LEU A 980 -6.18 -14.72 -24.18
CA LEU A 980 -5.81 -13.32 -24.38
C LEU A 980 -7.01 -12.37 -24.29
N GLN A 981 -8.22 -12.91 -24.09
CA GLN A 981 -9.49 -12.17 -24.02
C GLN A 981 -9.74 -11.21 -25.19
N CYS A 982 -9.22 -11.52 -26.37
CA CYS A 982 -9.39 -10.69 -27.57
C CYS A 982 -10.58 -11.17 -28.42
N PRO A 983 -11.34 -10.27 -29.07
CA PRO A 983 -12.55 -10.65 -29.80
C PRO A 983 -12.29 -11.50 -31.06
N ARG A 984 -11.14 -11.32 -31.73
CA ARG A 984 -10.71 -12.08 -32.93
C ARG A 984 -9.18 -12.12 -33.04
N VAL A 985 -8.65 -13.19 -33.66
CA VAL A 985 -7.21 -13.37 -33.93
C VAL A 985 -7.00 -13.65 -35.42
N SER A 986 -6.13 -12.86 -36.06
CA SER A 986 -5.72 -13.05 -37.48
C SER A 986 -4.65 -14.14 -37.59
N VAL A 987 -4.52 -14.80 -38.74
CA VAL A 987 -3.49 -15.84 -38.97
C VAL A 987 -2.06 -15.29 -38.82
N ASP A 988 -1.83 -14.04 -39.22
CA ASP A 988 -0.55 -13.34 -39.09
C ASP A 988 -0.39 -12.60 -37.76
N ALA A 989 -1.38 -12.68 -36.86
CA ALA A 989 -1.32 -12.02 -35.56
C ALA A 989 -0.22 -12.65 -34.70
N ASN A 990 0.61 -11.79 -34.12
CA ASN A 990 1.67 -12.18 -33.21
C ASN A 990 1.14 -12.32 -31.78
N PHE A 991 1.39 -13.45 -31.15
CA PHE A 991 0.95 -13.78 -29.79
C PHE A 991 1.30 -12.70 -28.77
N PHE A 992 2.54 -12.21 -28.81
CA PHE A 992 3.07 -11.26 -27.84
C PHE A 992 2.57 -9.83 -28.10
N GLU A 993 2.24 -9.49 -29.34
CA GLU A 993 1.62 -8.20 -29.68
C GLU A 993 0.16 -8.13 -29.22
N LEU A 994 -0.52 -9.28 -29.14
CA LEU A 994 -1.87 -9.40 -28.60
C LEU A 994 -1.91 -9.47 -27.06
N GLY A 995 -0.81 -9.13 -26.38
CA GLY A 995 -0.73 -9.16 -24.91
C GLY A 995 -0.30 -10.51 -24.33
N GLY A 996 0.05 -11.49 -25.17
CA GLY A 996 0.61 -12.77 -24.73
C GLY A 996 2.01 -12.64 -24.12
N HIS A 997 2.37 -13.57 -23.25
CA HIS A 997 3.65 -13.60 -22.54
C HIS A 997 4.08 -15.02 -22.20
N SER A 998 5.25 -15.22 -21.59
CA SER A 998 5.84 -16.55 -21.35
C SER A 998 4.93 -17.52 -20.56
N LEU A 999 4.07 -16.97 -19.70
CA LEU A 999 3.16 -17.74 -18.86
C LEU A 999 1.90 -18.19 -19.64
N THR A 1000 1.25 -17.26 -20.34
CA THR A 1000 0.15 -17.57 -21.25
C THR A 1000 0.62 -18.40 -22.44
N ALA A 1001 1.86 -18.24 -22.91
CA ALA A 1001 2.51 -19.09 -23.90
C ALA A 1001 2.59 -20.54 -23.43
N THR A 1002 2.94 -20.77 -22.16
CA THR A 1002 3.00 -22.12 -21.59
C THR A 1002 1.60 -22.72 -21.46
N GLN A 1003 0.59 -21.92 -21.09
CA GLN A 1003 -0.82 -22.35 -21.07
C GLN A 1003 -1.34 -22.70 -22.47
N VAL A 1004 -1.04 -21.88 -23.49
CA VAL A 1004 -1.36 -22.17 -24.89
C VAL A 1004 -0.79 -23.52 -25.28
N ILE A 1005 0.50 -23.75 -25.01
CA ILE A 1005 1.18 -24.98 -25.40
C ILE A 1005 0.62 -26.19 -24.64
N SER A 1006 0.31 -26.04 -23.35
CA SER A 1006 -0.36 -27.08 -22.57
C SER A 1006 -1.71 -27.47 -23.17
N ARG A 1007 -2.56 -26.49 -23.51
CA ARG A 1007 -3.85 -26.73 -24.18
C ARG A 1007 -3.69 -27.29 -25.59
N VAL A 1008 -2.66 -26.88 -26.32
CA VAL A 1008 -2.31 -27.44 -27.64
C VAL A 1008 -1.96 -28.92 -27.52
N ARG A 1009 -1.14 -29.31 -26.54
CA ARG A 1009 -0.81 -30.72 -26.28
C ARG A 1009 -2.06 -31.54 -25.98
N GLU A 1010 -2.93 -31.00 -25.11
CA GLU A 1010 -4.17 -31.67 -24.72
C GLU A 1010 -5.16 -31.82 -25.88
N GLN A 1011 -5.40 -30.75 -26.65
CA GLN A 1011 -6.41 -30.77 -27.72
C GLN A 1011 -5.94 -31.47 -29.01
N PHE A 1012 -4.64 -31.46 -29.29
CA PHE A 1012 -4.11 -32.01 -30.53
C PHE A 1012 -3.31 -33.30 -30.36
N ALA A 1013 -3.08 -33.76 -29.12
CA ALA A 1013 -2.29 -34.95 -28.81
C ALA A 1013 -0.90 -34.97 -29.46
N VAL A 1014 -0.25 -33.80 -29.55
CA VAL A 1014 1.10 -33.62 -30.07
C VAL A 1014 2.02 -33.08 -28.98
N GLU A 1015 3.30 -33.47 -29.02
CA GLU A 1015 4.33 -32.85 -28.18
C GLU A 1015 5.02 -31.72 -28.95
N ILE A 1016 4.92 -30.51 -28.40
CA ILE A 1016 5.54 -29.29 -28.95
C ILE A 1016 6.22 -28.55 -27.81
N ALA A 1017 7.45 -28.09 -28.01
CA ALA A 1017 8.18 -27.31 -27.01
C ALA A 1017 7.57 -25.91 -26.88
N VAL A 1018 7.57 -25.34 -25.67
CA VAL A 1018 7.08 -23.95 -25.46
C VAL A 1018 7.88 -22.95 -26.31
N ARG A 1019 9.17 -23.21 -26.48
CA ARG A 1019 10.09 -22.46 -27.35
C ARG A 1019 9.59 -22.33 -28.79
N THR A 1020 8.82 -23.28 -29.31
CA THR A 1020 8.26 -23.20 -30.67
C THR A 1020 7.37 -21.96 -30.86
N LEU A 1021 6.60 -21.56 -29.83
CA LEU A 1021 5.79 -20.33 -29.88
C LEU A 1021 6.66 -19.06 -29.85
N PHE A 1022 7.85 -19.10 -29.24
CA PHE A 1022 8.79 -17.98 -29.28
C PHE A 1022 9.51 -17.85 -30.62
N GLU A 1023 9.82 -18.99 -31.25
CA GLU A 1023 10.45 -19.04 -32.57
C GLU A 1023 9.46 -18.74 -33.70
N THR A 1024 8.19 -19.12 -33.53
CA THR A 1024 7.09 -18.90 -34.48
C THR A 1024 5.89 -18.24 -33.80
N PRO A 1025 5.98 -16.93 -33.46
CA PRO A 1025 5.01 -16.26 -32.61
C PRO A 1025 3.69 -15.92 -33.31
N THR A 1026 3.50 -16.27 -34.58
CA THR A 1026 2.26 -16.02 -35.31
C THR A 1026 1.32 -17.22 -35.23
N LEU A 1027 0.01 -16.96 -35.25
CA LEU A 1027 -1.00 -18.04 -35.20
C LEU A 1027 -0.80 -19.07 -36.33
N GLY A 1028 -0.55 -18.61 -37.56
CA GLY A 1028 -0.26 -19.48 -38.70
C GLY A 1028 1.08 -20.21 -38.58
N GLY A 1029 2.10 -19.56 -38.03
CA GLY A 1029 3.42 -20.17 -37.79
C GLY A 1029 3.34 -21.33 -36.81
N LEU A 1030 2.66 -21.13 -35.67
CA LEU A 1030 2.45 -22.18 -34.68
C LEU A 1030 1.51 -23.28 -35.20
N ALA A 1031 0.46 -22.93 -35.94
CA ALA A 1031 -0.43 -23.91 -36.56
C ALA A 1031 0.32 -24.84 -37.53
N ALA A 1032 1.22 -24.30 -38.35
CA ALA A 1032 2.08 -25.09 -39.23
C ALA A 1032 3.00 -26.03 -38.44
N ALA A 1033 3.59 -25.56 -37.34
CA ALA A 1033 4.41 -26.40 -36.47
C ALA A 1033 3.59 -27.54 -35.83
N ILE A 1034 2.34 -27.28 -35.43
CA ILE A 1034 1.40 -28.30 -34.94
C ILE A 1034 1.09 -29.34 -36.01
N ASP A 1035 0.78 -28.90 -37.23
CA ASP A 1035 0.45 -29.81 -38.34
C ASP A 1035 1.66 -30.67 -38.75
N MET A 1036 2.88 -30.11 -38.70
CA MET A 1036 4.12 -30.89 -38.88
C MET A 1036 4.30 -31.96 -37.79
N ALA A 1037 4.03 -31.63 -36.53
CA ALA A 1037 4.11 -32.58 -35.42
C ALA A 1037 3.05 -33.70 -35.55
N LYS A 1038 1.83 -33.38 -36.01
CA LYS A 1038 0.77 -34.37 -36.29
C LYS A 1038 1.12 -35.34 -37.42
N ALA A 1039 1.89 -34.89 -38.41
CA ALA A 1039 2.28 -35.69 -39.58
C ALA A 1039 3.38 -36.73 -39.29
N GLY A 1040 3.75 -36.95 -38.01
CA GLY A 1040 4.76 -37.94 -37.61
C GLY A 1040 6.20 -37.42 -37.63
N GLY A 1041 6.40 -36.12 -37.86
CA GLY A 1041 7.69 -35.47 -37.61
C GLY A 1041 7.85 -35.18 -36.13
N THR A 1042 8.43 -36.10 -35.37
CA THR A 1042 8.91 -35.79 -34.01
C THR A 1042 9.92 -34.65 -34.09
N LEU A 1043 9.52 -33.44 -33.68
CA LEU A 1043 10.45 -32.38 -33.29
C LEU A 1043 10.97 -32.70 -31.88
N THR A 1044 11.67 -33.82 -31.78
CA THR A 1044 12.47 -34.19 -30.60
C THR A 1044 13.92 -34.23 -31.04
N ASP A 1045 14.79 -33.50 -30.34
CA ASP A 1045 16.24 -33.65 -30.50
C ASP A 1045 16.63 -35.12 -30.27
N GLY A 1046 16.87 -35.84 -31.36
CA GLY A 1046 17.53 -37.14 -31.34
C GLY A 1046 19.05 -36.94 -31.42
N PRO A 1047 19.87 -37.76 -30.74
CA PRO A 1047 21.31 -37.60 -30.74
C PRO A 1047 21.86 -37.78 -32.16
N ILE A 1048 22.66 -36.82 -32.62
CA ILE A 1048 23.38 -36.91 -33.89
C ILE A 1048 24.38 -38.08 -33.79
N THR A 1049 24.04 -39.23 -34.35
CA THR A 1049 25.01 -40.31 -34.54
C THR A 1049 26.03 -39.90 -35.60
N ARG A 1050 27.30 -39.85 -35.19
CA ARG A 1050 28.46 -39.53 -36.03
C ARG A 1050 28.52 -40.44 -37.27
N ALA A 1051 28.39 -39.87 -38.46
CA ALA A 1051 28.72 -40.57 -39.70
C ALA A 1051 30.24 -40.81 -39.77
N SER A 1052 30.64 -42.04 -40.11
CA SER A 1052 32.05 -42.42 -40.24
C SER A 1052 32.74 -41.66 -41.37
N ARG A 1053 34.03 -41.37 -41.18
CA ARG A 1053 34.87 -40.46 -41.96
C ARG A 1053 35.16 -40.91 -43.39
N GLU A 1054 34.60 -42.02 -43.85
CA GLU A 1054 34.92 -42.64 -45.14
C GLU A 1054 34.02 -42.18 -46.30
N VAL A 1055 32.86 -41.55 -46.02
CA VAL A 1055 31.93 -41.11 -47.09
C VAL A 1055 32.24 -39.70 -47.63
N TYR A 1056 33.16 -38.95 -47.00
CA TYR A 1056 33.42 -37.55 -47.37
C TYR A 1056 34.45 -37.35 -48.51
N ILE A 1057 35.12 -38.41 -48.98
CA ILE A 1057 36.20 -38.28 -49.99
C ILE A 1057 35.75 -38.67 -51.42
N GLU A 1058 34.70 -39.47 -51.61
CA GLU A 1058 34.28 -39.89 -52.98
C GLU A 1058 33.38 -38.89 -53.71
N ALA A 1059 32.79 -37.89 -53.03
CA ALA A 1059 31.84 -36.96 -53.66
C ALA A 1059 32.47 -35.68 -54.28
N LYS A 1060 33.81 -35.54 -54.28
CA LYS A 1060 34.50 -34.32 -54.78
C LYS A 1060 35.35 -34.51 -56.04
N LEU A 1061 35.31 -35.66 -56.70
CA LEU A 1061 36.00 -35.88 -57.97
C LEU A 1061 35.11 -36.60 -59.01
N GLY A 1062 34.69 -35.86 -60.02
CA GLY A 1062 34.17 -36.35 -61.30
C GLY A 1062 32.69 -35.95 -61.53
N THR A 1063 32.26 -35.45 -62.68
CA THR A 1063 32.93 -35.14 -63.95
C THR A 1063 31.95 -34.31 -64.78
N ARG A 1064 32.47 -33.24 -65.41
CA ARG A 1064 31.88 -32.37 -66.45
C ARG A 1064 30.82 -31.34 -66.04
#